data_AF-A0A2U3DR01-F1
#
_entry.id   AF-A0A2U3DR01-F1
#
_cell.length_a   1.000
_cell.length_b   1.000
_cell.length_c   1.000
_cell.angle_alpha   90.00
_cell.angle_beta   90.00
_cell.angle_gamma   90.00
#
_symmetry.space_group_name_H-M   'P 1'
#
loop_
_entity.id
_entity.type
_entity.pdbx_description
1 polymer ?
#
loop_
_entity_poly.entity_id
_entity_poly.type
_entity_poly.pdbx_seq_one_letter_code
_entity_poly.pdbx_strand_id
1 'polypeptide(L)'
;MRDRRRSSEEDADRRVAAAIKDGMPTDPSQINAHIVHRNINEKTAQRYRKALVLWNAFEKAFPGSTPTNIQTLKQFAECVARTAKGRLHKADQGRATPASVRVEMRRFCNAWQREHNTVIPQDVKRSMAPYIEGELAKKIGLLTGKKGQKTKTFLTIENYVHMQKYYWCGDYHDYIHDGCRVDNANILNTHCFTSARRQEVCQARYQDLVLLNSWTKGKPEFKLKFTREICKATDKNQPEHPFAEQIEGPDKIPPPLFAQPLLHWLANIISSGASPELETVEQALALEPPRNGNFRLIEWDHSMLEKPVFPKWTGKGHADESRSPDSFGTDGSKWAKRAGLTTGLGLHAPRREILINCNDNGYSLGQVLRFASQHNTGVLVDHYLGNISTVDGAGTYLKMRQRTDLAEDFRSATMRWNPNLPLSLSARDREELCDSADYKVVTQRIEELNVRISEATTTDEKDHLKAQRSTESITNRVKNRINSKTGPWRQKGELPQINYEPSKEPHQQQDWRRSHFRRISHMLPPERLRLAETMVLRAPPRSPEWVCALKDLVALRRDDNSTAYQAVMRPINGHCAVPSCGRTMASIPAARRWEHVYKCHESHYKQKAGFAKFCFQCSTWVERMEEWTHHCQTHIDKDDIPFRCDLVVFRHAHSEAQDFYSTSEGQNNELKPECTEGEQKLKFKEHRGSMMGSLQALTLPSWEPSALSTADPVLLDSNMPATAVSSTPCNDHGDDESGWSVSPSGSDSSISDNERSPDQYPIECLLAMWKTQGTELFLVKWEGGSTSWEPERNVPDQSIAELKRTYRGFRDGIEILHTQVRGKALWYKILFLNFHGADEDRSWWVPEKAIDPEVRIKRETKNKRRRRKHS
;
A
#
# COMPACT_ATOMS: atom_id res chain seq x y z
N MET A 1 -4.53 -53.53 -37.16
CA MET A 1 -5.21 -52.47 -36.37
C MET A 1 -5.97 -53.04 -35.17
N ARG A 2 -6.72 -54.15 -35.29
CA ARG A 2 -7.53 -54.72 -34.20
C ARG A 2 -6.72 -55.01 -32.92
N ASP A 3 -5.49 -55.50 -33.05
CA ASP A 3 -4.65 -55.96 -31.93
C ASP A 3 -4.23 -54.82 -30.98
N ARG A 4 -4.07 -53.60 -31.51
CA ARG A 4 -3.83 -52.40 -30.69
C ARG A 4 -5.05 -51.93 -29.90
N ARG A 5 -6.27 -52.41 -30.19
CA ARG A 5 -7.46 -52.15 -29.35
C ARG A 5 -7.56 -53.14 -28.20
N ARG A 6 -7.42 -54.44 -28.46
CA ARG A 6 -7.35 -55.47 -27.39
C ARG A 6 -6.27 -55.14 -26.36
N SER A 7 -5.07 -54.77 -26.80
CA SER A 7 -3.99 -54.35 -25.90
C SER A 7 -4.29 -53.10 -25.05
N SER A 8 -5.31 -52.29 -25.37
CA SER A 8 -5.76 -51.16 -24.55
C SER A 8 -6.99 -51.47 -23.70
N GLU A 9 -7.82 -52.44 -24.13
CA GLU A 9 -8.95 -52.96 -23.37
C GLU A 9 -8.44 -53.84 -22.21
N GLU A 10 -7.50 -54.76 -22.49
CA GLU A 10 -6.82 -55.58 -21.48
C GLU A 10 -5.97 -54.75 -20.48
N ASP A 11 -5.47 -53.57 -20.88
CA ASP A 11 -4.82 -52.61 -19.96
C ASP A 11 -5.83 -51.91 -19.06
N ALA A 12 -6.99 -51.50 -19.61
CA ALA A 12 -8.06 -50.87 -18.85
C ALA A 12 -8.62 -51.83 -17.79
N ASP A 13 -8.94 -53.06 -18.15
CA ASP A 13 -9.47 -54.07 -17.22
C ASP A 13 -8.47 -54.41 -16.11
N ARG A 14 -7.18 -54.54 -16.45
CA ARG A 14 -6.10 -54.72 -15.44
C ARG A 14 -6.00 -53.53 -14.49
N ARG A 15 -6.22 -52.31 -14.97
CA ARG A 15 -6.19 -51.09 -14.15
C ARG A 15 -7.43 -50.94 -13.25
N VAL A 16 -8.60 -51.38 -13.70
CA VAL A 16 -9.80 -51.49 -12.84
C VAL A 16 -9.60 -52.58 -11.78
N ALA A 17 -9.11 -53.76 -12.15
CA ALA A 17 -8.81 -54.84 -11.21
C ALA A 17 -7.72 -54.43 -10.19
N ALA A 18 -6.71 -53.68 -10.62
CA ALA A 18 -5.70 -53.10 -9.73
C ALA A 18 -6.32 -52.09 -8.76
N ALA A 19 -7.20 -51.19 -9.21
CA ALA A 19 -7.89 -50.23 -8.35
C ALA A 19 -8.80 -50.91 -7.31
N ILE A 20 -9.52 -51.97 -7.69
CA ILE A 20 -10.31 -52.78 -6.75
C ILE A 20 -9.39 -53.44 -5.70
N LYS A 21 -8.24 -53.99 -6.13
CA LYS A 21 -7.25 -54.57 -5.22
C LYS A 21 -6.60 -53.52 -4.28
N ASP A 22 -6.49 -52.28 -4.73
CA ASP A 22 -6.00 -51.12 -3.97
C ASP A 22 -7.07 -50.49 -3.06
N GLY A 23 -8.26 -51.10 -2.98
CA GLY A 23 -9.33 -50.71 -2.05
C GLY A 23 -10.44 -49.84 -2.63
N MET A 24 -10.55 -49.70 -3.96
CA MET A 24 -11.69 -49.02 -4.59
C MET A 24 -13.00 -49.79 -4.31
N PRO A 25 -14.05 -49.13 -3.78
CA PRO A 25 -15.35 -49.76 -3.57
C PRO A 25 -15.94 -50.37 -4.85
N THR A 26 -16.41 -51.62 -4.75
CA THR A 26 -17.12 -52.33 -5.82
C THR A 26 -18.61 -52.03 -5.85
N ASP A 27 -19.19 -51.59 -4.73
CA ASP A 27 -20.56 -51.09 -4.62
C ASP A 27 -20.56 -49.55 -4.59
N PRO A 28 -21.16 -48.86 -5.58
CA PRO A 28 -21.31 -47.41 -5.59
C PRO A 28 -22.05 -46.83 -4.38
N SER A 29 -22.86 -47.61 -3.64
CA SER A 29 -23.56 -47.13 -2.43
C SER A 29 -22.60 -46.74 -1.30
N GLN A 30 -21.39 -47.31 -1.30
CA GLN A 30 -20.31 -47.00 -0.35
C GLN A 30 -19.65 -45.63 -0.66
N ILE A 31 -19.93 -45.05 -1.84
CA ILE A 31 -19.44 -43.73 -2.23
C ILE A 31 -20.50 -42.69 -1.86
N ASN A 32 -20.10 -41.68 -1.08
CA ASN A 32 -21.00 -40.62 -0.63
C ASN A 32 -21.60 -39.85 -1.82
N ALA A 33 -22.91 -39.99 -2.02
CA ALA A 33 -23.66 -39.36 -3.10
C ALA A 33 -23.95 -37.84 -2.91
N HIS A 34 -23.55 -37.24 -1.78
CA HIS A 34 -23.71 -35.79 -1.55
C HIS A 34 -22.79 -34.95 -2.46
N ILE A 35 -23.23 -33.72 -2.74
CA ILE A 35 -22.51 -32.80 -3.63
C ILE A 35 -21.18 -32.36 -2.99
N VAL A 36 -20.07 -32.83 -3.55
CA VAL A 36 -18.71 -32.49 -3.09
C VAL A 36 -18.41 -31.01 -3.37
N HIS A 37 -18.64 -30.16 -2.37
CA HIS A 37 -18.34 -28.74 -2.43
C HIS A 37 -16.90 -28.43 -2.01
N ARG A 38 -16.23 -27.47 -2.68
CA ARG A 38 -14.89 -26.99 -2.28
C ARG A 38 -14.83 -26.61 -0.78
N ASN A 39 -13.72 -26.95 -0.12
CA ASN A 39 -13.45 -26.57 1.26
C ASN A 39 -13.54 -25.05 1.47
N ILE A 40 -14.01 -24.63 2.65
CA ILE A 40 -14.15 -23.23 3.04
C ILE A 40 -13.36 -22.97 4.33
N ASN A 41 -12.74 -21.79 4.44
CA ASN A 41 -12.08 -21.40 5.68
C ASN A 41 -13.09 -21.00 6.76
N GLU A 42 -12.68 -21.04 8.03
CA GLU A 42 -13.57 -20.78 9.17
C GLU A 42 -14.18 -19.36 9.13
N LYS A 43 -13.44 -18.35 8.65
CA LYS A 43 -13.98 -16.99 8.43
C LYS A 43 -15.09 -16.94 7.36
N THR A 44 -15.25 -17.98 6.54
CA THR A 44 -16.37 -18.17 5.60
C THR A 44 -17.46 -19.04 6.22
N ALA A 45 -17.11 -20.13 6.91
CA ALA A 45 -18.07 -20.97 7.63
C ALA A 45 -18.87 -20.17 8.68
N GLN A 46 -18.20 -19.35 9.49
CA GLN A 46 -18.86 -18.45 10.44
C GLN A 46 -19.83 -17.45 9.77
N ARG A 47 -19.57 -17.04 8.52
CA ARG A 47 -20.48 -16.18 7.75
C ARG A 47 -21.66 -16.96 7.17
N TYR A 48 -21.46 -18.22 6.81
CA TYR A 48 -22.53 -19.12 6.35
C TYR A 48 -23.49 -19.42 7.51
N ARG A 49 -22.98 -19.81 8.68
CA ARG A 49 -23.79 -19.97 9.91
C ARG A 49 -24.63 -18.72 10.22
N LYS A 50 -24.06 -17.52 10.10
CA LYS A 50 -24.81 -16.24 10.29
C LYS A 50 -25.88 -15.96 9.24
N ALA A 51 -25.70 -16.41 7.99
CA ALA A 51 -26.72 -16.28 6.96
C ALA A 51 -27.89 -17.26 7.21
N LEU A 52 -27.59 -18.46 7.68
CA LEU A 52 -28.58 -19.48 8.04
C LEU A 52 -29.39 -19.11 9.28
N VAL A 53 -28.76 -18.54 10.32
CA VAL A 53 -29.51 -18.00 11.48
C VAL A 53 -30.56 -16.95 11.08
N LEU A 54 -30.28 -16.11 10.07
CA LEU A 54 -31.26 -15.16 9.54
C LEU A 54 -32.35 -15.85 8.69
N TRP A 55 -31.99 -16.89 7.93
CA TRP A 55 -32.96 -17.70 7.19
C TRP A 55 -33.92 -18.44 8.14
N ASN A 56 -33.41 -19.15 9.15
CA ASN A 56 -34.24 -19.93 10.08
C ASN A 56 -35.20 -19.02 10.87
N ALA A 57 -34.80 -17.77 11.16
CA ALA A 57 -35.67 -16.76 11.75
C ALA A 57 -36.75 -16.25 10.76
N PHE A 58 -36.43 -16.16 9.47
CA PHE A 58 -37.38 -15.82 8.40
C PHE A 58 -38.37 -16.97 8.14
N GLU A 59 -37.90 -18.21 8.06
CA GLU A 59 -38.73 -19.41 7.88
C GLU A 59 -39.69 -19.62 9.07
N LYS A 60 -39.25 -19.33 10.30
CA LYS A 60 -40.14 -19.30 11.47
C LYS A 60 -41.23 -18.22 11.38
N ALA A 61 -40.98 -17.10 10.70
CA ALA A 61 -41.95 -16.04 10.47
C ALA A 61 -42.85 -16.28 9.24
N PHE A 62 -42.38 -17.08 8.28
CA PHE A 62 -43.09 -17.45 7.05
C PHE A 62 -42.97 -18.98 6.82
N PRO A 63 -43.74 -19.80 7.55
CA PRO A 63 -43.65 -21.27 7.47
C PRO A 63 -43.87 -21.81 6.06
N GLY A 64 -43.15 -22.89 5.70
CA GLY A 64 -43.17 -23.45 4.35
C GLY A 64 -42.33 -22.67 3.32
N SER A 65 -41.58 -21.64 3.75
CA SER A 65 -40.61 -20.96 2.91
C SER A 65 -39.52 -21.91 2.39
N THR A 66 -39.32 -21.96 1.07
CA THR A 66 -38.18 -22.64 0.44
C THR A 66 -37.40 -21.68 -0.47
N PRO A 67 -36.05 -21.69 -0.45
CA PRO A 67 -35.25 -20.88 -1.36
C PRO A 67 -35.25 -21.42 -2.80
N THR A 68 -35.88 -22.58 -3.07
CA THR A 68 -36.15 -23.04 -4.44
C THR A 68 -37.29 -22.29 -5.11
N ASN A 69 -38.16 -21.61 -4.34
CA ASN A 69 -39.21 -20.74 -4.87
C ASN A 69 -38.68 -19.31 -5.08
N ILE A 70 -38.82 -18.78 -6.30
CA ILE A 70 -38.37 -17.44 -6.66
C ILE A 70 -39.07 -16.32 -5.87
N GLN A 71 -40.35 -16.47 -5.51
CA GLN A 71 -41.10 -15.48 -4.74
C GLN A 71 -40.55 -15.39 -3.30
N THR A 72 -40.39 -16.55 -2.65
CA THR A 72 -39.77 -16.65 -1.32
C THR A 72 -38.33 -16.10 -1.33
N LEU A 73 -37.54 -16.41 -2.36
CA LEU A 73 -36.16 -15.92 -2.47
C LEU A 73 -36.09 -14.40 -2.74
N LYS A 74 -37.05 -13.83 -3.49
CA LYS A 74 -37.26 -12.37 -3.63
C LYS A 74 -37.62 -11.74 -2.27
N GLN A 75 -38.58 -12.32 -1.54
CA GLN A 75 -39.02 -11.84 -0.22
C GLN A 75 -37.88 -11.89 0.83
N PHE A 76 -37.09 -12.97 0.86
CA PHE A 76 -35.93 -13.08 1.74
C PHE A 76 -34.84 -12.07 1.35
N ALA A 77 -34.60 -11.82 0.07
CA ALA A 77 -33.67 -10.76 -0.35
C ALA A 77 -34.13 -9.36 0.07
N GLU A 78 -35.43 -9.09 0.11
CA GLU A 78 -35.96 -7.84 0.69
C GLU A 78 -35.76 -7.79 2.22
N CYS A 79 -35.95 -8.90 2.94
CA CYS A 79 -35.63 -9.00 4.37
C CYS A 79 -34.14 -8.72 4.64
N VAL A 80 -33.24 -9.38 3.91
CA VAL A 80 -31.78 -9.15 3.97
C VAL A 80 -31.44 -7.70 3.63
N ALA A 81 -32.07 -7.10 2.62
CA ALA A 81 -31.77 -5.73 2.21
C ALA A 81 -32.29 -4.66 3.20
N ARG A 82 -33.45 -4.88 3.83
CA ARG A 82 -34.00 -4.00 4.87
C ARG A 82 -33.24 -4.10 6.20
N THR A 83 -32.67 -5.26 6.52
CA THR A 83 -31.86 -5.48 7.74
C THR A 83 -30.37 -5.13 7.57
N ALA A 84 -29.87 -5.07 6.33
CA ALA A 84 -28.47 -4.76 6.03
C ALA A 84 -28.10 -3.29 6.30
N LYS A 85 -27.34 -3.05 7.37
CA LYS A 85 -26.75 -1.73 7.67
C LYS A 85 -25.63 -1.40 6.66
N GLY A 86 -25.83 -0.33 5.92
CA GLY A 86 -24.90 0.23 4.94
C GLY A 86 -23.59 0.73 5.55
N ARG A 87 -22.57 0.86 4.71
CA ARG A 87 -21.21 1.28 5.10
C ARG A 87 -20.64 2.42 4.24
N LEU A 88 -21.44 2.95 3.34
CA LEU A 88 -21.17 4.22 2.66
C LEU A 88 -21.70 5.38 3.53
N HIS A 89 -21.60 6.62 3.05
CA HIS A 89 -21.68 7.84 3.86
C HIS A 89 -22.85 7.89 4.86
N LYS A 90 -22.59 8.42 6.07
CA LYS A 90 -23.62 8.55 7.12
C LYS A 90 -24.81 9.43 6.70
N ALA A 91 -24.61 10.34 5.76
CA ALA A 91 -25.65 11.18 5.18
C ALA A 91 -26.73 10.35 4.43
N ASP A 92 -26.34 9.25 3.77
CA ASP A 92 -27.24 8.40 2.97
C ASP A 92 -28.07 7.42 3.82
N GLN A 93 -28.47 7.85 5.03
CA GLN A 93 -29.28 7.10 6.02
C GLN A 93 -28.73 5.71 6.41
N GLY A 94 -27.47 5.39 6.05
CA GLY A 94 -26.89 4.06 6.25
C GLY A 94 -27.55 2.96 5.42
N ARG A 95 -28.08 3.26 4.23
CA ARG A 95 -28.71 2.26 3.34
C ARG A 95 -27.70 1.30 2.70
N ALA A 96 -28.12 0.06 2.44
CA ALA A 96 -27.30 -0.93 1.75
C ALA A 96 -27.09 -0.62 0.25
N THR A 97 -26.07 -1.23 -0.34
CA THR A 97 -25.86 -1.25 -1.80
C THR A 97 -26.37 -2.57 -2.39
N PRO A 98 -26.84 -2.63 -3.65
CA PRO A 98 -27.23 -3.87 -4.31
C PRO A 98 -26.10 -4.92 -4.31
N ALA A 99 -24.86 -4.49 -4.53
CA ALA A 99 -23.67 -5.35 -4.43
C ALA A 99 -23.51 -6.00 -3.04
N SER A 100 -23.85 -5.29 -1.96
CA SER A 100 -23.82 -5.86 -0.59
C SER A 100 -24.88 -6.95 -0.43
N VAL A 101 -26.11 -6.67 -0.86
CA VAL A 101 -27.24 -7.61 -0.79
C VAL A 101 -26.98 -8.85 -1.66
N ARG A 102 -26.49 -8.68 -2.90
CA ARG A 102 -26.05 -9.77 -3.80
C ARG A 102 -24.96 -10.64 -3.16
N VAL A 103 -24.07 -10.07 -2.36
CA VAL A 103 -23.02 -10.83 -1.67
C VAL A 103 -23.58 -11.63 -0.49
N GLU A 104 -24.47 -11.07 0.33
CA GLU A 104 -25.08 -11.82 1.44
C GLU A 104 -26.03 -12.91 0.92
N MET A 105 -26.87 -12.63 -0.09
CA MET A 105 -27.71 -13.63 -0.76
C MET A 105 -26.87 -14.76 -1.38
N ARG A 106 -25.72 -14.45 -2.00
CA ARG A 106 -24.79 -15.48 -2.51
C ARG A 106 -24.20 -16.35 -1.39
N ARG A 107 -23.98 -15.80 -0.18
CA ARG A 107 -23.56 -16.61 0.98
C ARG A 107 -24.69 -17.49 1.46
N PHE A 108 -25.90 -16.95 1.63
CA PHE A 108 -27.08 -17.72 2.00
C PHE A 108 -27.31 -18.91 1.06
N CYS A 109 -27.46 -18.66 -0.25
CA CYS A 109 -27.73 -19.74 -1.20
C CYS A 109 -26.61 -20.80 -1.25
N ASN A 110 -25.36 -20.43 -0.94
CA ASN A 110 -24.24 -21.38 -0.90
C ASN A 110 -24.05 -22.05 0.47
N ALA A 111 -24.68 -21.53 1.52
CA ALA A 111 -24.73 -22.13 2.86
C ALA A 111 -25.85 -23.16 2.92
N TRP A 112 -27.07 -22.78 2.52
CA TRP A 112 -28.24 -23.64 2.53
C TRP A 112 -28.04 -24.90 1.69
N GLN A 113 -27.48 -24.76 0.48
CA GLN A 113 -27.14 -25.89 -0.40
C GLN A 113 -26.18 -26.91 0.23
N ARG A 114 -25.25 -26.46 1.09
CA ARG A 114 -24.29 -27.34 1.80
C ARG A 114 -24.91 -28.04 3.00
N GLU A 115 -25.85 -27.39 3.65
CA GLU A 115 -26.56 -27.91 4.82
C GLU A 115 -27.61 -28.95 4.41
N HIS A 116 -28.27 -28.72 3.27
CA HIS A 116 -29.36 -29.55 2.75
C HIS A 116 -28.89 -30.53 1.64
N ASN A 117 -27.58 -30.59 1.35
CA ASN A 117 -26.94 -31.42 0.31
C ASN A 117 -27.62 -31.38 -1.08
N THR A 118 -28.23 -30.25 -1.44
CA THR A 118 -29.12 -30.12 -2.60
C THR A 118 -28.88 -28.81 -3.37
N VAL A 119 -29.54 -28.66 -4.52
CA VAL A 119 -29.42 -27.49 -5.39
C VAL A 119 -30.64 -26.56 -5.29
N ILE A 120 -30.39 -25.27 -5.51
CA ILE A 120 -31.40 -24.25 -5.77
C ILE A 120 -31.36 -24.04 -7.29
N PRO A 121 -32.49 -24.05 -8.00
CA PRO A 121 -32.53 -23.92 -9.46
C PRO A 121 -31.72 -22.73 -9.99
N GLN A 122 -30.99 -22.95 -11.08
CA GLN A 122 -29.93 -22.03 -11.51
C GLN A 122 -30.49 -20.77 -12.19
N ASP A 123 -31.68 -20.85 -12.76
CA ASP A 123 -32.57 -19.76 -13.14
C ASP A 123 -32.97 -18.91 -11.92
N VAL A 124 -33.53 -19.52 -10.86
CA VAL A 124 -33.90 -18.85 -9.60
C VAL A 124 -32.68 -18.13 -8.99
N LYS A 125 -31.50 -18.78 -8.93
CA LYS A 125 -30.26 -18.14 -8.47
C LYS A 125 -29.79 -16.98 -9.37
N ARG A 126 -30.05 -17.01 -10.69
CA ARG A 126 -29.64 -15.95 -11.64
C ARG A 126 -30.57 -14.74 -11.55
N SER A 127 -31.88 -14.95 -11.50
CA SER A 127 -32.91 -13.91 -11.41
C SER A 127 -32.75 -12.97 -10.21
N MET A 128 -32.12 -13.44 -9.13
CA MET A 128 -31.82 -12.61 -7.96
C MET A 128 -30.92 -11.41 -8.25
N ALA A 129 -29.99 -11.48 -9.21
CA ALA A 129 -29.12 -10.35 -9.51
C ALA A 129 -29.89 -9.17 -10.15
N PRO A 130 -30.60 -9.34 -11.29
CA PRO A 130 -31.48 -8.32 -11.84
C PRO A 130 -32.54 -7.81 -10.85
N TYR A 131 -33.13 -8.70 -10.04
CA TYR A 131 -34.10 -8.30 -9.01
C TYR A 131 -33.51 -7.33 -7.97
N ILE A 132 -32.34 -7.67 -7.42
CA ILE A 132 -31.68 -6.87 -6.38
C ILE A 132 -31.17 -5.53 -6.93
N GLU A 133 -30.77 -5.47 -8.21
CA GLU A 133 -30.22 -4.26 -8.85
C GLU A 133 -31.27 -3.38 -9.54
N GLY A 134 -32.43 -3.95 -9.90
CA GLY A 134 -33.57 -3.26 -10.51
C GLY A 134 -34.74 -3.05 -9.54
N GLU A 135 -35.69 -3.99 -9.53
CA GLU A 135 -36.96 -3.91 -8.78
C GLU A 135 -36.74 -3.54 -7.30
N LEU A 136 -35.92 -4.29 -6.58
CA LEU A 136 -35.69 -4.09 -5.14
C LEU A 136 -34.93 -2.79 -4.87
N ALA A 137 -33.91 -2.49 -5.68
CA ALA A 137 -33.14 -1.25 -5.56
C ALA A 137 -34.03 -0.01 -5.67
N LYS A 138 -35.02 -0.03 -6.58
CA LYS A 138 -36.05 1.01 -6.68
C LYS A 138 -36.99 0.97 -5.47
N LYS A 139 -37.58 -0.18 -5.15
CA LYS A 139 -38.62 -0.37 -4.11
C LYS A 139 -38.21 0.15 -2.72
N ILE A 140 -36.96 -0.07 -2.30
CA ILE A 140 -36.45 0.36 -0.98
C ILE A 140 -35.33 1.40 -1.07
N GLY A 141 -35.07 1.94 -2.25
CA GLY A 141 -34.06 2.97 -2.50
C GLY A 141 -32.66 2.59 -2.03
N LEU A 142 -32.13 1.47 -2.54
CA LEU A 142 -30.73 1.05 -2.31
C LEU A 142 -29.76 2.00 -3.03
N LEU A 143 -28.53 2.12 -2.52
CA LEU A 143 -27.53 3.01 -3.11
C LEU A 143 -26.95 2.41 -4.40
N THR A 144 -27.28 3.03 -5.54
CA THR A 144 -26.91 2.64 -6.91
C THR A 144 -25.93 3.63 -7.55
N GLY A 145 -25.40 3.28 -8.73
CA GLY A 145 -24.50 4.16 -9.51
C GLY A 145 -23.26 4.60 -8.74
N LYS A 146 -22.78 5.83 -8.98
CA LYS A 146 -21.62 6.41 -8.27
C LYS A 146 -21.85 6.51 -6.75
N LYS A 147 -23.10 6.75 -6.29
CA LYS A 147 -23.46 6.79 -4.85
C LYS A 147 -23.36 5.40 -4.19
N GLY A 148 -23.59 4.34 -4.94
CA GLY A 148 -23.44 2.95 -4.51
C GLY A 148 -22.01 2.39 -4.50
N GLN A 149 -21.02 3.19 -4.93
CA GLN A 149 -19.62 2.78 -4.99
C GLN A 149 -18.79 3.47 -3.89
N LYS A 150 -17.86 2.74 -3.27
CA LYS A 150 -16.81 3.37 -2.46
C LYS A 150 -15.74 3.92 -3.39
N THR A 151 -15.38 5.20 -3.22
CA THR A 151 -14.22 5.82 -3.86
C THR A 151 -12.98 4.93 -3.72
N LYS A 152 -12.39 4.53 -4.85
CA LYS A 152 -11.10 3.85 -4.91
C LYS A 152 -10.03 4.86 -4.46
N THR A 153 -9.13 4.44 -3.58
CA THR A 153 -7.95 5.22 -3.18
C THR A 153 -6.67 4.55 -3.70
N PHE A 154 -5.63 5.36 -3.91
CA PHE A 154 -4.41 5.04 -4.66
C PHE A 154 -3.20 5.64 -3.93
N LEU A 155 -2.15 4.85 -3.66
CA LEU A 155 -0.96 5.36 -2.97
C LEU A 155 0.12 5.66 -4.02
N THR A 156 0.04 6.85 -4.61
CA THR A 156 1.03 7.41 -5.57
C THR A 156 2.41 7.55 -4.93
N ILE A 157 3.44 7.80 -5.75
CA ILE A 157 4.82 7.94 -5.27
C ILE A 157 4.92 9.12 -4.30
N GLU A 158 4.27 10.24 -4.61
CA GLU A 158 4.13 11.42 -3.73
C GLU A 158 3.58 11.05 -2.34
N ASN A 159 2.42 10.37 -2.28
CA ASN A 159 1.81 9.97 -1.00
C ASN A 159 2.72 9.01 -0.20
N TYR A 160 3.40 8.10 -0.88
CA TYR A 160 4.36 7.19 -0.27
C TYR A 160 5.58 7.93 0.31
N VAL A 161 6.12 8.92 -0.42
CA VAL A 161 7.21 9.79 0.06
C VAL A 161 6.76 10.64 1.25
N HIS A 162 5.56 11.24 1.22
CA HIS A 162 5.01 11.94 2.39
C HIS A 162 4.85 11.03 3.60
N MET A 163 4.37 9.79 3.42
CA MET A 163 4.28 8.81 4.50
C MET A 163 5.66 8.48 5.09
N GLN A 164 6.63 8.11 4.26
CA GLN A 164 7.96 7.67 4.71
C GLN A 164 8.81 8.81 5.28
N LYS A 165 8.81 9.99 4.65
CA LYS A 165 9.52 11.17 5.16
C LYS A 165 8.97 11.59 6.53
N TYR A 166 7.64 11.59 6.71
CA TYR A 166 7.07 11.80 8.04
C TYR A 166 7.47 10.69 9.02
N TYR A 167 7.49 9.43 8.57
CA TYR A 167 7.78 8.27 9.42
C TYR A 167 9.15 8.31 10.10
N TRP A 168 10.16 8.75 9.36
CA TRP A 168 11.53 8.82 9.84
C TRP A 168 11.86 10.20 10.40
N CYS A 169 11.43 11.31 9.79
CA CYS A 169 11.81 12.66 10.24
C CYS A 169 10.90 13.28 11.32
N GLY A 170 9.69 12.76 11.58
CA GLY A 170 8.72 13.43 12.47
C GLY A 170 7.68 12.56 13.19
N ASP A 171 7.68 11.24 13.01
CA ASP A 171 6.67 10.37 13.62
C ASP A 171 6.94 10.09 15.11
N TYR A 172 6.42 11.00 15.92
CA TYR A 172 6.39 11.01 17.39
C TYR A 172 5.67 9.82 18.05
N HIS A 173 5.15 8.85 17.29
CA HIS A 173 4.40 7.74 17.88
C HIS A 173 5.28 6.86 18.78
N ASP A 174 4.90 6.75 20.05
CA ASP A 174 5.42 5.73 20.94
C ASP A 174 4.97 4.33 20.47
N TYR A 175 5.93 3.56 19.96
CA TYR A 175 5.76 2.15 19.62
C TYR A 175 6.25 1.30 20.79
N ILE A 176 5.52 0.21 21.06
CA ILE A 176 5.87 -0.79 22.09
C ILE A 176 7.31 -1.33 21.99
N HIS A 177 7.88 -1.31 20.78
CA HIS A 177 9.31 -1.52 20.50
C HIS A 177 9.66 -0.75 19.21
N ASP A 178 10.85 -0.16 19.06
CA ASP A 178 11.23 0.47 17.77
C ASP A 178 11.46 -0.55 16.65
N GLY A 179 11.61 -1.84 16.97
CA GLY A 179 11.53 -2.91 15.99
C GLY A 179 10.20 -2.94 15.20
N CYS A 180 9.10 -2.46 15.81
CA CYS A 180 7.85 -2.20 15.07
C CYS A 180 8.02 -1.17 13.96
N ARG A 181 8.88 -0.15 14.15
CA ARG A 181 9.13 0.92 13.18
C ARG A 181 9.81 0.35 11.94
N VAL A 182 10.90 -0.41 12.14
CA VAL A 182 11.64 -1.08 11.05
C VAL A 182 10.73 -2.04 10.29
N ASP A 183 10.02 -2.93 10.99
CA ASP A 183 9.10 -3.88 10.37
C ASP A 183 7.93 -3.18 9.64
N ASN A 184 7.36 -2.09 10.16
CA ASN A 184 6.29 -1.34 9.49
C ASN A 184 6.72 -0.79 8.12
N ALA A 185 7.93 -0.22 8.05
CA ALA A 185 8.48 0.32 6.80
C ALA A 185 8.75 -0.80 5.80
N ASN A 186 9.38 -1.90 6.25
CA ASN A 186 9.66 -3.07 5.43
C ASN A 186 8.38 -3.72 4.87
N ILE A 187 7.35 -3.92 5.70
CA ILE A 187 6.06 -4.47 5.26
C ILE A 187 5.37 -3.52 4.26
N LEU A 188 5.41 -2.19 4.46
CA LEU A 188 4.86 -1.25 3.47
C LEU A 188 5.60 -1.33 2.13
N ASN A 189 6.93 -1.30 2.16
CA ASN A 189 7.78 -1.40 0.97
C ASN A 189 7.48 -2.69 0.21
N THR A 190 7.45 -3.82 0.91
CA THR A 190 7.10 -5.13 0.35
C THR A 190 5.69 -5.14 -0.27
N HIS A 191 4.70 -4.47 0.32
CA HIS A 191 3.37 -4.32 -0.29
C HIS A 191 3.38 -3.48 -1.57
N CYS A 192 4.13 -2.38 -1.60
CA CYS A 192 4.28 -1.55 -2.79
C CYS A 192 4.96 -2.31 -3.92
N PHE A 193 6.05 -3.02 -3.63
CA PHE A 193 6.94 -3.60 -4.65
C PHE A 193 6.50 -4.97 -5.20
N THR A 194 5.63 -5.71 -4.50
CA THR A 194 5.24 -7.09 -4.88
C THR A 194 3.75 -7.28 -5.21
N SER A 195 2.96 -6.22 -5.03
CA SER A 195 1.49 -6.25 -4.91
C SER A 195 0.93 -7.15 -3.80
N ALA A 196 1.76 -7.87 -3.01
CA ALA A 196 1.31 -8.91 -2.09
C ALA A 196 0.24 -8.40 -1.12
N ARG A 197 -0.76 -9.24 -0.81
CA ARG A 197 -1.85 -8.83 0.10
C ARG A 197 -1.34 -8.85 1.54
N ARG A 198 -1.94 -8.05 2.42
CA ARG A 198 -1.56 -7.89 3.85
C ARG A 198 -1.19 -9.18 4.58
N GLN A 199 -1.99 -10.23 4.41
CA GLN A 199 -1.77 -11.52 5.06
C GLN A 199 -0.53 -12.26 4.51
N GLU A 200 -0.27 -12.12 3.21
CA GLU A 200 0.78 -12.81 2.46
C GLU A 200 2.18 -12.31 2.86
N VAL A 201 2.29 -11.07 3.37
CA VAL A 201 3.54 -10.49 3.89
C VAL A 201 3.65 -10.64 5.41
N CYS A 202 2.61 -10.29 6.17
CA CYS A 202 2.66 -10.32 7.65
C CYS A 202 2.82 -11.74 8.25
N GLN A 203 2.66 -12.79 7.45
CA GLN A 203 2.84 -14.18 7.87
C GLN A 203 4.05 -14.87 7.22
N ALA A 204 4.92 -14.12 6.52
CA ALA A 204 6.09 -14.68 5.85
C ALA A 204 7.10 -15.29 6.86
N ARG A 205 7.63 -16.46 6.51
CA ARG A 205 8.65 -17.23 7.26
C ARG A 205 10.00 -17.18 6.56
N TYR A 206 11.09 -17.53 7.24
CA TYR A 206 12.42 -17.50 6.61
C TYR A 206 12.55 -18.50 5.45
N GLN A 207 11.88 -19.66 5.50
CA GLN A 207 11.84 -20.60 4.36
C GLN A 207 11.14 -20.04 3.11
N ASP A 208 10.30 -19.01 3.24
CA ASP A 208 9.67 -18.33 2.09
C ASP A 208 10.70 -17.44 1.36
N LEU A 209 11.85 -17.17 1.99
CA LEU A 209 12.93 -16.34 1.49
C LEU A 209 14.09 -17.17 0.94
N VAL A 210 14.68 -16.71 -0.17
CA VAL A 210 15.98 -17.16 -0.65
C VAL A 210 16.87 -15.95 -0.82
N LEU A 211 17.92 -15.84 0.00
CA LEU A 211 18.94 -14.79 -0.11
C LEU A 211 20.19 -15.38 -0.79
N LEU A 212 20.71 -14.67 -1.79
CA LEU A 212 21.98 -15.00 -2.43
C LEU A 212 22.86 -13.75 -2.51
N ASN A 213 24.18 -13.96 -2.50
CA ASN A 213 25.19 -12.94 -2.77
C ASN A 213 25.86 -13.28 -4.10
N SER A 214 25.95 -12.32 -5.02
CA SER A 214 26.30 -12.55 -6.43
C SER A 214 27.21 -11.46 -6.99
N TRP A 215 28.04 -11.80 -7.98
CA TRP A 215 28.84 -10.79 -8.67
C TRP A 215 27.95 -9.96 -9.61
N THR A 216 27.95 -8.65 -9.47
CA THR A 216 27.22 -7.72 -10.36
C THR A 216 28.04 -6.44 -10.56
N LYS A 217 28.26 -6.07 -11.83
CA LYS A 217 29.18 -4.98 -12.24
C LYS A 217 30.57 -5.07 -11.57
N GLY A 218 31.05 -6.30 -11.32
CA GLY A 218 32.34 -6.57 -10.66
C GLY A 218 32.36 -6.43 -9.13
N LYS A 219 31.21 -6.23 -8.47
CA LYS A 219 31.08 -6.09 -7.00
C LYS A 219 30.16 -7.18 -6.41
N PRO A 220 30.32 -7.56 -5.13
CA PRO A 220 29.34 -8.38 -4.43
C PRO A 220 27.98 -7.65 -4.32
N GLU A 221 26.89 -8.38 -4.53
CA GLU A 221 25.53 -7.86 -4.42
C GLU A 221 24.58 -8.93 -3.87
N PHE A 222 23.87 -8.58 -2.79
CA PHE A 222 22.75 -9.35 -2.26
C PHE A 222 21.50 -9.24 -3.14
N LYS A 223 20.88 -10.38 -3.41
CA LYS A 223 19.57 -10.46 -4.07
C LYS A 223 18.66 -11.38 -3.26
N LEU A 224 17.43 -10.94 -3.02
CA LEU A 224 16.44 -11.66 -2.20
C LEU A 224 15.25 -12.05 -3.06
N LYS A 225 14.89 -13.34 -3.06
CA LYS A 225 13.60 -13.83 -3.59
C LYS A 225 12.63 -14.01 -2.43
N PHE A 226 11.48 -13.36 -2.49
CA PHE A 226 10.36 -13.58 -1.57
C PHE A 226 9.24 -14.39 -2.25
N THR A 227 8.89 -15.53 -1.66
CA THR A 227 7.84 -16.44 -2.12
C THR A 227 6.53 -16.13 -1.38
N ARG A 228 5.42 -15.99 -2.10
CA ARG A 228 4.11 -15.72 -1.48
C ARG A 228 3.38 -17.02 -1.11
N GLU A 229 3.99 -17.77 -0.19
CA GLU A 229 3.56 -19.11 0.26
C GLU A 229 2.08 -19.14 0.72
N ILE A 230 1.65 -18.08 1.41
CA ILE A 230 0.23 -17.88 1.72
C ILE A 230 -0.44 -17.06 0.61
N CYS A 231 -1.01 -17.74 -0.39
CA CYS A 231 -1.73 -17.10 -1.49
C CYS A 231 -3.26 -17.34 -1.43
N LYS A 232 -4.07 -16.28 -1.66
CA LYS A 232 -5.53 -16.43 -1.65
C LYS A 232 -6.03 -17.24 -2.85
N ALA A 233 -6.53 -18.45 -2.56
CA ALA A 233 -7.20 -19.35 -3.51
C ALA A 233 -6.32 -19.91 -4.64
N THR A 234 -4.99 -19.94 -4.44
CA THR A 234 -4.10 -20.85 -5.17
C THR A 234 -3.00 -21.39 -4.24
N ASP A 235 -2.83 -22.70 -4.29
CA ASP A 235 -1.77 -23.53 -3.71
C ASP A 235 -0.67 -23.85 -4.74
N LYS A 236 -0.82 -23.39 -5.99
CA LYS A 236 0.01 -23.76 -7.13
C LYS A 236 0.46 -22.52 -7.90
N ASN A 237 1.70 -22.55 -8.40
CA ASN A 237 2.33 -21.47 -9.17
C ASN A 237 2.23 -20.10 -8.46
N GLN A 238 2.51 -20.09 -7.15
CA GLN A 238 2.45 -18.88 -6.35
C GLN A 238 3.54 -17.88 -6.79
N PRO A 239 3.30 -16.56 -6.71
CA PRO A 239 4.26 -15.60 -7.25
C PRO A 239 5.49 -15.41 -6.35
N GLU A 240 6.66 -15.54 -6.95
CA GLU A 240 7.95 -15.19 -6.38
C GLU A 240 8.35 -13.78 -6.83
N HIS A 241 8.95 -13.00 -5.93
CA HIS A 241 9.31 -11.59 -6.17
C HIS A 241 10.80 -11.37 -5.84
N PRO A 242 11.64 -11.05 -6.83
CA PRO A 242 13.04 -10.71 -6.58
C PRO A 242 13.17 -9.23 -6.14
N PHE A 243 14.11 -8.98 -5.23
CA PHE A 243 14.62 -7.68 -4.84
C PHE A 243 16.14 -7.64 -5.08
N ALA A 244 16.63 -6.51 -5.59
CA ALA A 244 18.06 -6.22 -5.75
C ALA A 244 18.57 -5.30 -4.63
N GLU A 245 19.86 -5.40 -4.30
CA GLU A 245 20.54 -4.43 -3.45
C GLU A 245 20.83 -3.15 -4.24
N GLN A 246 21.32 -3.28 -5.48
CA GLN A 246 21.54 -2.14 -6.38
C GLN A 246 20.26 -1.81 -7.15
N ILE A 247 19.69 -0.63 -6.87
CA ILE A 247 18.60 -0.04 -7.63
C ILE A 247 18.90 1.43 -7.96
N GLU A 248 18.70 1.79 -9.23
CA GLU A 248 19.01 3.11 -9.81
C GLU A 248 17.71 3.72 -10.36
N GLY A 249 17.49 5.03 -10.15
CA GLY A 249 16.37 5.76 -10.76
C GLY A 249 16.61 6.11 -12.24
N PRO A 250 15.63 6.74 -12.92
CA PRO A 250 15.82 7.25 -14.29
C PRO A 250 16.96 8.26 -14.44
N ASP A 251 17.30 8.94 -13.33
CA ASP A 251 18.43 9.86 -13.18
C ASP A 251 19.76 9.16 -12.80
N LYS A 252 19.78 7.82 -12.79
CA LYS A 252 20.89 6.95 -12.33
C LYS A 252 21.26 7.10 -10.86
N ILE A 253 20.48 7.83 -10.07
CA ILE A 253 20.69 8.02 -8.63
C ILE A 253 19.75 7.07 -7.88
N PRO A 254 20.20 6.33 -6.84
CA PRO A 254 19.33 5.43 -6.08
C PRO A 254 18.16 6.19 -5.43
N PRO A 255 17.04 5.53 -5.11
CA PRO A 255 15.97 6.15 -4.32
C PRO A 255 16.43 6.38 -2.87
N PRO A 256 15.72 7.21 -2.09
CA PRO A 256 16.02 7.42 -0.67
C PRO A 256 16.12 6.11 0.12
N LEU A 257 16.97 6.06 1.14
CA LEU A 257 17.20 4.85 1.95
C LEU A 257 15.89 4.21 2.45
N PHE A 258 14.88 5.00 2.85
CA PHE A 258 13.56 4.49 3.25
C PHE A 258 12.83 3.65 2.18
N ALA A 259 13.23 3.73 0.91
CA ALA A 259 12.66 3.00 -0.21
C ALA A 259 13.55 1.87 -0.75
N GLN A 260 14.78 1.69 -0.23
CA GLN A 260 15.66 0.61 -0.66
C GLN A 260 15.27 -0.71 0.03
N PRO A 261 14.89 -1.76 -0.73
CA PRO A 261 14.30 -2.97 -0.14
C PRO A 261 15.31 -3.78 0.66
N LEU A 262 16.51 -4.02 0.11
CA LEU A 262 17.53 -4.86 0.75
C LEU A 262 18.08 -4.24 2.04
N LEU A 263 18.12 -2.91 2.19
CA LEU A 263 18.45 -2.25 3.46
C LEU A 263 17.51 -2.72 4.59
N HIS A 264 16.21 -2.76 4.31
CA HIS A 264 15.20 -3.18 5.28
C HIS A 264 15.19 -4.70 5.51
N TRP A 265 15.33 -5.50 4.43
CA TRP A 265 15.39 -6.96 4.57
C TRP A 265 16.66 -7.42 5.29
N LEU A 266 17.83 -6.85 5.00
CA LEU A 266 19.07 -7.19 5.71
C LEU A 266 18.98 -6.79 7.19
N ALA A 267 18.36 -5.66 7.53
CA ALA A 267 18.06 -5.32 8.93
C ALA A 267 17.16 -6.38 9.61
N ASN A 268 16.12 -6.85 8.93
CA ASN A 268 15.24 -7.94 9.40
C ASN A 268 15.91 -9.34 9.45
N ILE A 269 16.99 -9.57 8.70
CA ILE A 269 17.70 -10.86 8.63
C ILE A 269 18.83 -10.89 9.67
N ILE A 270 19.71 -9.88 9.66
CA ILE A 270 20.87 -9.75 10.55
C ILE A 270 20.41 -9.63 12.01
N SER A 271 19.49 -8.71 12.30
CA SER A 271 19.11 -8.47 13.71
C SER A 271 18.43 -9.67 14.37
N SER A 272 17.75 -10.53 13.59
CA SER A 272 17.13 -11.78 14.06
C SER A 272 18.09 -12.98 14.16
N GLY A 273 19.35 -12.85 13.73
CA GLY A 273 20.31 -13.97 13.70
C GLY A 273 19.92 -15.10 12.76
N ALA A 274 19.30 -14.80 11.61
CA ALA A 274 18.67 -15.81 10.77
C ALA A 274 19.65 -16.76 10.02
N SER A 275 20.94 -16.42 9.98
CA SER A 275 22.02 -17.22 9.42
C SER A 275 23.31 -16.94 10.19
N PRO A 276 24.16 -17.95 10.50
CA PRO A 276 25.47 -17.73 11.13
C PRO A 276 26.46 -17.00 10.21
N GLU A 277 26.15 -16.82 8.92
CA GLU A 277 26.94 -15.97 8.02
C GLU A 277 26.64 -14.47 8.17
N LEU A 278 25.59 -14.11 8.92
CA LEU A 278 25.00 -12.76 8.95
C LEU A 278 24.72 -12.26 10.38
N GLU A 279 25.56 -12.60 11.37
CA GLU A 279 25.41 -12.18 12.77
C GLU A 279 25.61 -10.66 12.96
N THR A 280 26.48 -10.07 12.13
CA THR A 280 26.84 -8.64 12.15
C THR A 280 26.75 -8.01 10.75
N VAL A 281 26.68 -6.68 10.70
CA VAL A 281 26.65 -5.93 9.44
C VAL A 281 27.99 -6.03 8.73
N GLU A 282 29.08 -6.01 9.49
CA GLU A 282 30.47 -6.19 9.05
C GLU A 282 30.65 -7.54 8.36
N GLN A 283 30.28 -8.64 9.03
CA GLN A 283 30.36 -10.00 8.48
C GLN A 283 29.53 -10.12 7.21
N ALA A 284 28.28 -9.65 7.23
CA ALA A 284 27.38 -9.70 6.07
C ALA A 284 27.95 -8.97 4.85
N LEU A 285 28.52 -7.78 5.03
CA LEU A 285 29.07 -6.98 3.94
C LEU A 285 30.44 -7.45 3.46
N ALA A 286 31.19 -8.17 4.30
CA ALA A 286 32.45 -8.82 3.96
C ALA A 286 32.29 -10.14 3.17
N LEU A 287 31.07 -10.67 3.02
CA LEU A 287 30.84 -11.87 2.19
C LEU A 287 31.13 -11.60 0.71
N GLU A 288 32.03 -12.39 0.13
CA GLU A 288 32.21 -12.49 -1.33
C GLU A 288 31.48 -13.73 -1.90
N PRO A 289 30.95 -13.66 -3.13
CA PRO A 289 30.59 -14.84 -3.91
C PRO A 289 31.83 -15.62 -4.38
N PRO A 290 31.76 -16.95 -4.58
CA PRO A 290 32.90 -17.76 -4.97
C PRO A 290 33.50 -17.33 -6.32
N ARG A 291 34.84 -17.29 -6.43
CA ARG A 291 35.54 -16.84 -7.65
C ARG A 291 35.32 -17.74 -8.88
N ASN A 292 34.84 -18.97 -8.67
CA ASN A 292 34.54 -19.96 -9.70
C ASN A 292 33.01 -20.17 -9.90
N GLY A 293 32.16 -19.29 -9.37
CA GLY A 293 30.71 -19.39 -9.47
C GLY A 293 30.01 -18.03 -9.54
N ASN A 294 28.75 -18.03 -9.99
CA ASN A 294 28.01 -16.77 -10.20
C ASN A 294 27.42 -16.20 -8.89
N PHE A 295 27.22 -17.04 -7.87
CA PHE A 295 26.62 -16.65 -6.59
C PHE A 295 27.00 -17.62 -5.45
N ARG A 296 26.89 -17.11 -4.21
CA ARG A 296 26.79 -17.84 -2.94
C ARG A 296 25.31 -17.85 -2.52
N LEU A 297 24.76 -19.00 -2.17
CA LEU A 297 23.48 -19.08 -1.45
C LEU A 297 23.76 -18.80 0.04
N ILE A 298 22.93 -18.00 0.69
CA ILE A 298 22.98 -17.87 2.16
C ILE A 298 21.99 -18.86 2.75
N GLU A 299 22.48 -19.82 3.52
CA GLU A 299 21.63 -20.81 4.19
C GLU A 299 21.10 -20.25 5.52
N TRP A 300 19.83 -20.50 5.79
CA TRP A 300 19.19 -20.15 7.06
C TRP A 300 19.50 -21.20 8.12
N ASP A 301 19.63 -20.79 9.38
CA ASP A 301 19.67 -21.74 10.50
C ASP A 301 18.38 -22.59 10.52
N HIS A 302 18.51 -23.89 10.81
CA HIS A 302 17.39 -24.82 10.71
C HIS A 302 16.26 -24.48 11.71
N SER A 303 16.57 -23.88 12.85
CA SER A 303 15.59 -23.39 13.83
C SER A 303 14.87 -22.10 13.41
N MET A 304 15.35 -21.44 12.35
CA MET A 304 14.81 -20.17 11.86
C MET A 304 13.79 -20.34 10.72
N LEU A 305 13.86 -21.45 9.97
CA LEU A 305 13.02 -21.69 8.77
C LEU A 305 11.53 -21.39 8.97
N GLU A 306 10.95 -21.89 10.06
CA GLU A 306 9.53 -21.78 10.38
C GLU A 306 9.17 -20.52 11.20
N LYS A 307 10.17 -19.75 11.67
CA LYS A 307 9.95 -18.51 12.43
C LYS A 307 9.52 -17.36 11.50
N PRO A 308 8.72 -16.40 12.00
CA PRO A 308 8.25 -15.27 11.21
C PRO A 308 9.37 -14.24 10.96
N VAL A 309 9.46 -13.73 9.73
CA VAL A 309 10.38 -12.60 9.41
C VAL A 309 9.84 -11.26 9.96
N PHE A 310 8.51 -11.20 10.15
CA PHE A 310 7.79 -10.09 10.77
C PHE A 310 7.09 -10.58 12.05
N PRO A 311 7.82 -10.64 13.18
CA PRO A 311 7.27 -11.14 14.44
C PRO A 311 6.29 -10.16 15.11
N LYS A 312 5.55 -10.70 16.08
CA LYS A 312 4.78 -9.95 17.07
C LYS A 312 5.76 -9.31 18.05
N TRP A 313 5.76 -7.98 18.11
CA TRP A 313 6.58 -7.23 19.08
C TRP A 313 5.87 -7.07 20.43
N THR A 314 6.69 -7.08 21.47
CA THR A 314 6.33 -6.82 22.87
C THR A 314 7.27 -5.76 23.45
N GLY A 315 7.01 -5.31 24.69
CA GLY A 315 7.91 -4.40 25.40
C GLY A 315 9.24 -5.04 25.84
N LYS A 316 9.50 -6.31 25.50
CA LYS A 316 10.77 -7.03 25.75
C LYS A 316 11.44 -7.50 24.45
N GLY A 317 11.10 -6.90 23.31
CA GLY A 317 11.51 -7.38 21.99
C GLY A 317 10.47 -8.29 21.32
N HIS A 318 10.91 -9.12 20.37
CA HIS A 318 10.03 -9.94 19.54
C HIS A 318 9.62 -11.29 20.16
N ALA A 319 8.48 -11.82 19.73
CA ALA A 319 8.01 -13.18 20.04
C ALA A 319 7.90 -14.02 18.76
N ASP A 320 7.92 -15.36 18.89
CA ASP A 320 7.86 -16.30 17.75
C ASP A 320 6.51 -16.33 17.00
N GLU A 321 5.48 -15.65 17.53
CA GLU A 321 4.22 -15.44 16.82
C GLU A 321 4.39 -14.49 15.62
N SER A 322 3.86 -14.85 14.45
CA SER A 322 3.78 -13.93 13.30
C SER A 322 2.91 -12.71 13.61
N ARG A 323 3.29 -11.53 13.10
CA ARG A 323 2.51 -10.30 13.32
C ARG A 323 1.11 -10.42 12.75
N SER A 324 0.08 -10.19 13.58
CA SER A 324 -1.31 -10.18 13.12
C SER A 324 -1.52 -9.19 11.96
N PRO A 325 -2.05 -9.64 10.81
CA PRO A 325 -2.37 -8.75 9.69
C PRO A 325 -3.35 -7.63 10.11
N ASP A 326 -4.29 -7.90 11.01
CA ASP A 326 -5.25 -6.89 11.48
C ASP A 326 -4.61 -5.85 12.41
N SER A 327 -3.48 -6.18 13.06
CA SER A 327 -2.64 -5.19 13.75
C SER A 327 -1.94 -4.26 12.75
N PHE A 328 -1.13 -4.79 11.82
CA PHE A 328 -0.42 -3.95 10.84
C PHE A 328 -1.36 -3.08 9.99
N GLY A 329 -2.50 -3.63 9.54
CA GLY A 329 -3.50 -2.86 8.79
C GLY A 329 -4.13 -1.72 9.61
N THR A 330 -4.15 -1.84 10.93
CA THR A 330 -4.57 -0.76 11.84
C THR A 330 -3.44 0.27 12.00
N ASP A 331 -2.19 -0.18 12.20
CA ASP A 331 -1.04 0.69 12.43
C ASP A 331 -0.65 1.52 11.21
N GLY A 332 -0.60 0.92 10.02
CA GLY A 332 -0.40 1.65 8.76
C GLY A 332 -1.49 2.69 8.52
N SER A 333 -2.74 2.41 8.93
CA SER A 333 -3.84 3.37 8.86
C SER A 333 -3.70 4.52 9.87
N LYS A 334 -3.14 4.28 11.07
CA LYS A 334 -2.77 5.33 12.03
C LYS A 334 -1.63 6.19 11.49
N TRP A 335 -0.55 5.58 11.00
CA TRP A 335 0.63 6.24 10.45
C TRP A 335 0.24 7.19 9.32
N ALA A 336 -0.47 6.70 8.31
CA ALA A 336 -0.96 7.51 7.20
C ALA A 336 -1.72 8.77 7.67
N LYS A 337 -2.58 8.63 8.70
CA LYS A 337 -3.31 9.77 9.27
C LYS A 337 -2.41 10.78 9.98
N ARG A 338 -1.35 10.34 10.68
CA ARG A 338 -0.35 11.24 11.28
C ARG A 338 0.49 11.96 10.23
N ALA A 339 0.76 11.31 9.10
CA ALA A 339 1.41 11.91 7.93
C ALA A 339 0.51 12.89 7.14
N GLY A 340 -0.77 13.07 7.52
CA GLY A 340 -1.72 13.99 6.90
C GLY A 340 -2.75 13.34 5.96
N LEU A 341 -2.69 12.03 5.71
CA LEU A 341 -3.63 11.33 4.81
C LEU A 341 -4.97 11.11 5.53
N THR A 342 -5.94 11.98 5.26
CA THR A 342 -7.21 12.07 6.01
C THR A 342 -8.04 10.78 5.96
N THR A 343 -7.94 10.02 4.87
CA THR A 343 -8.58 8.72 4.67
C THR A 343 -7.89 7.59 5.44
N GLY A 344 -6.58 7.72 5.68
CA GLY A 344 -5.68 6.67 6.15
C GLY A 344 -5.39 5.59 5.11
N LEU A 345 -4.28 4.87 5.30
CA LEU A 345 -3.89 3.77 4.43
C LEU A 345 -4.82 2.57 4.61
N GLY A 346 -5.42 2.12 3.52
CA GLY A 346 -5.90 0.75 3.35
C GLY A 346 -5.09 0.09 2.24
N LEU A 347 -4.43 -1.04 2.54
CA LEU A 347 -3.38 -1.64 1.68
C LEU A 347 -3.81 -2.12 0.28
N HIS A 348 -5.09 -1.98 -0.06
CA HIS A 348 -5.50 -2.02 -1.46
C HIS A 348 -4.97 -0.81 -2.26
N ALA A 349 -4.72 0.34 -1.65
CA ALA A 349 -4.25 1.57 -2.33
C ALA A 349 -2.88 1.42 -3.01
N PRO A 350 -1.78 1.02 -2.33
CA PRO A 350 -0.51 0.72 -2.99
C PRO A 350 -0.64 -0.43 -3.99
N ARG A 351 -1.45 -1.45 -3.66
CA ARG A 351 -1.74 -2.56 -4.58
C ARG A 351 -2.49 -2.13 -5.84
N ARG A 352 -3.28 -1.04 -5.83
CA ARG A 352 -3.86 -0.48 -7.06
C ARG A 352 -2.78 0.21 -7.88
N GLU A 353 -2.02 1.08 -7.23
CA GLU A 353 -1.05 1.92 -7.90
C GLU A 353 0.01 1.09 -8.63
N ILE A 354 0.62 0.10 -7.95
CA ILE A 354 1.61 -0.75 -8.61
C ILE A 354 1.01 -1.56 -9.78
N LEU A 355 -0.29 -1.89 -9.76
CA LEU A 355 -0.93 -2.61 -10.87
C LEU A 355 -1.33 -1.69 -12.04
N ILE A 356 -1.53 -0.39 -11.80
CA ILE A 356 -1.62 0.63 -12.85
C ILE A 356 -0.22 0.86 -13.43
N ASN A 357 0.78 1.09 -12.58
CA ASN A 357 2.15 1.35 -13.02
C ASN A 357 2.75 0.14 -13.78
N CYS A 358 2.43 -1.11 -13.43
CA CYS A 358 2.81 -2.28 -14.22
C CYS A 358 2.10 -2.33 -15.60
N ASN A 359 0.86 -1.86 -15.72
CA ASN A 359 0.17 -1.76 -17.00
C ASN A 359 0.84 -0.68 -17.88
N ASP A 360 1.06 0.50 -17.30
CA ASP A 360 1.48 1.70 -18.03
C ASP A 360 2.99 1.70 -18.36
N ASN A 361 3.81 0.90 -17.66
CA ASN A 361 5.21 0.62 -18.02
C ASN A 361 5.37 -0.57 -19.01
N GLY A 362 4.30 -0.96 -19.73
CA GLY A 362 4.39 -1.90 -20.85
C GLY A 362 4.64 -3.37 -20.48
N TYR A 363 4.43 -3.79 -19.22
CA TYR A 363 4.49 -5.21 -18.90
C TYR A 363 3.28 -5.95 -19.49
N SER A 364 3.52 -7.11 -20.11
CA SER A 364 2.44 -7.89 -20.71
C SER A 364 1.38 -8.29 -19.68
N LEU A 365 0.12 -8.37 -20.09
CA LEU A 365 -1.00 -8.72 -19.22
C LEU A 365 -0.79 -10.05 -18.47
N GLY A 366 -0.06 -11.01 -19.06
CA GLY A 366 0.34 -12.26 -18.40
C GLY A 366 1.32 -12.04 -17.23
N GLN A 367 2.29 -11.13 -17.37
CA GLN A 367 3.18 -10.72 -16.29
C GLN A 367 2.40 -9.98 -15.19
N VAL A 368 1.53 -9.02 -15.55
CA VAL A 368 0.69 -8.27 -14.61
C VAL A 368 -0.20 -9.23 -13.79
N LEU A 369 -0.86 -10.20 -14.44
CA LEU A 369 -1.69 -11.21 -13.77
C LEU A 369 -0.87 -12.14 -12.85
N ARG A 370 0.33 -12.57 -13.27
CA ARG A 370 1.22 -13.39 -12.42
C ARG A 370 1.70 -12.60 -11.20
N PHE A 371 2.24 -11.40 -11.39
CA PHE A 371 2.63 -10.48 -10.32
C PHE A 371 1.47 -10.21 -9.35
N ALA A 372 0.26 -10.01 -9.88
CA ALA A 372 -0.94 -9.78 -9.11
C ALA A 372 -1.42 -10.99 -8.29
N SER A 373 -1.04 -12.24 -8.59
CA SER A 373 -1.76 -13.45 -8.16
C SER A 373 -3.24 -13.37 -8.58
N GLN A 374 -3.47 -13.36 -9.90
CA GLN A 374 -4.80 -13.32 -10.53
C GLN A 374 -4.86 -14.23 -11.77
N HIS A 375 -6.05 -14.80 -12.02
CA HIS A 375 -6.32 -15.69 -13.17
C HIS A 375 -7.47 -15.20 -14.06
N ASN A 376 -7.96 -13.98 -13.85
CA ASN A 376 -9.09 -13.40 -14.56
C ASN A 376 -8.88 -11.88 -14.68
N THR A 377 -8.94 -11.36 -15.91
CA THR A 377 -8.71 -9.96 -16.27
C THR A 377 -9.75 -9.01 -15.70
N GLY A 378 -11.02 -9.44 -15.59
CA GLY A 378 -12.08 -8.64 -14.97
C GLY A 378 -11.79 -8.31 -13.50
N VAL A 379 -11.04 -9.15 -12.79
CA VAL A 379 -10.61 -8.86 -11.41
C VAL A 379 -9.63 -7.69 -11.35
N LEU A 380 -8.79 -7.49 -12.38
CA LEU A 380 -7.90 -6.34 -12.51
C LEU A 380 -8.71 -5.06 -12.78
N VAL A 381 -9.58 -5.11 -13.78
CA VAL A 381 -10.43 -3.98 -14.23
C VAL A 381 -11.39 -3.51 -13.12
N ASP A 382 -12.25 -4.38 -12.60
CA ASP A 382 -13.32 -4.01 -11.65
C ASP A 382 -12.76 -3.41 -10.35
N HIS A 383 -11.70 -4.03 -9.82
CA HIS A 383 -11.25 -3.80 -8.44
C HIS A 383 -9.99 -2.93 -8.30
N TYR A 384 -9.09 -2.93 -9.30
CA TYR A 384 -7.78 -2.28 -9.19
C TYR A 384 -7.59 -1.09 -10.12
N LEU A 385 -8.01 -1.17 -11.39
CA LEU A 385 -7.96 -0.01 -12.28
C LEU A 385 -8.87 1.13 -11.75
N GLY A 386 -8.52 2.36 -12.10
CA GLY A 386 -9.26 3.56 -11.72
C GLY A 386 -10.59 3.71 -12.45
N ASN A 387 -11.38 4.70 -12.01
CA ASN A 387 -12.42 5.31 -12.85
C ASN A 387 -11.87 6.60 -13.52
N ILE A 388 -10.63 6.98 -13.20
CA ILE A 388 -9.81 7.99 -13.87
C ILE A 388 -9.14 7.26 -15.04
N SER A 389 -9.23 7.82 -16.25
CA SER A 389 -8.49 7.30 -17.41
C SER A 389 -7.01 7.64 -17.29
N THR A 390 -6.12 6.72 -17.66
CA THR A 390 -4.70 7.01 -17.87
C THR A 390 -4.39 7.46 -19.30
N VAL A 391 -5.38 7.40 -20.20
CA VAL A 391 -5.25 7.93 -21.57
C VAL A 391 -5.34 9.45 -21.54
N ASP A 392 -4.24 10.12 -21.91
CA ASP A 392 -4.23 11.54 -22.27
C ASP A 392 -4.99 11.75 -23.59
N GLY A 393 -6.30 12.02 -23.48
CA GLY A 393 -7.16 12.22 -24.64
C GLY A 393 -6.80 13.47 -25.45
N ALA A 394 -6.30 14.53 -24.79
CA ALA A 394 -5.91 15.76 -25.47
C ALA A 394 -4.62 15.57 -26.27
N GLY A 395 -3.57 15.04 -25.62
CA GLY A 395 -2.30 14.74 -26.28
C GLY A 395 -2.45 13.70 -27.40
N THR A 396 -3.29 12.68 -27.19
CA THR A 396 -3.56 11.66 -28.23
C THR A 396 -4.32 12.24 -29.43
N TYR A 397 -5.37 13.05 -29.21
CA TYR A 397 -6.14 13.67 -30.29
C TYR A 397 -5.33 14.70 -31.08
N LEU A 398 -4.54 15.52 -30.39
CA LEU A 398 -3.69 16.56 -30.98
C LEU A 398 -2.32 16.05 -31.46
N LYS A 399 -2.07 14.72 -31.41
CA LYS A 399 -0.79 14.07 -31.76
C LYS A 399 0.44 14.63 -31.02
N MET A 400 0.23 15.16 -29.81
CA MET A 400 1.28 15.70 -28.95
C MET A 400 1.93 14.59 -28.10
N ARG A 401 3.03 14.91 -27.43
CA ARG A 401 3.63 14.03 -26.41
C ARG A 401 2.64 13.80 -25.27
N GLN A 402 2.23 12.55 -25.08
CA GLN A 402 1.27 12.14 -24.05
C GLN A 402 1.76 12.46 -22.62
N ARG A 403 0.85 12.96 -21.78
CA ARG A 403 1.05 13.25 -20.36
C ARG A 403 0.49 12.16 -19.44
N THR A 404 1.38 11.46 -18.74
CA THR A 404 1.03 10.42 -17.75
C THR A 404 0.75 10.96 -16.35
N ASP A 405 1.25 12.15 -16.04
CA ASP A 405 1.17 12.84 -14.74
C ASP A 405 -0.26 13.28 -14.39
N LEU A 406 -1.01 13.80 -15.36
CA LEU A 406 -2.42 14.20 -15.23
C LEU A 406 -3.28 13.16 -14.48
N ALA A 407 -3.09 11.89 -14.81
CA ALA A 407 -3.84 10.80 -14.18
C ALA A 407 -3.28 10.40 -12.80
N GLU A 408 -2.00 10.67 -12.50
CA GLU A 408 -1.42 10.41 -11.17
C GLU A 408 -1.85 11.49 -10.16
N ASP A 409 -1.94 12.76 -10.54
CA ASP A 409 -2.41 13.85 -9.66
C ASP A 409 -3.82 13.57 -9.10
N PHE A 410 -4.77 13.22 -9.99
CA PHE A 410 -6.12 12.84 -9.57
C PHE A 410 -6.16 11.54 -8.76
N ARG A 411 -5.22 10.60 -8.96
CA ARG A 411 -5.06 9.42 -8.08
C ARG A 411 -4.51 9.83 -6.71
N SER A 412 -3.53 10.73 -6.65
CA SER A 412 -2.94 11.24 -5.41
C SER A 412 -3.99 11.92 -4.53
N ALA A 413 -4.79 12.81 -5.13
CA ALA A 413 -5.89 13.50 -4.48
C ALA A 413 -6.91 12.56 -3.80
N THR A 414 -7.03 11.29 -4.22
CA THR A 414 -7.94 10.32 -3.57
C THR A 414 -7.55 9.97 -2.14
N MET A 415 -6.26 10.05 -1.78
CA MET A 415 -5.80 9.83 -0.41
C MET A 415 -6.14 11.01 0.51
N ARG A 416 -6.38 12.19 -0.10
CA ARG A 416 -6.68 13.46 0.56
C ARG A 416 -5.63 13.79 1.62
N TRP A 417 -4.40 14.03 1.17
CA TRP A 417 -3.35 14.60 2.00
C TRP A 417 -3.72 16.02 2.42
N ASN A 418 -3.54 16.32 3.70
CA ASN A 418 -3.59 17.67 4.24
C ASN A 418 -2.52 17.74 5.35
N PRO A 419 -1.44 18.53 5.19
CA PRO A 419 -0.43 18.64 6.24
C PRO A 419 -1.02 19.17 7.54
N ASN A 420 -1.98 20.09 7.47
CA ASN A 420 -2.55 20.79 8.61
C ASN A 420 -3.77 20.05 9.20
N LEU A 421 -3.91 18.75 8.91
CA LEU A 421 -4.92 17.86 9.48
C LEU A 421 -4.80 17.77 11.01
N PRO A 422 -5.84 18.13 11.79
CA PRO A 422 -5.84 17.93 13.24
C PRO A 422 -5.68 16.45 13.62
N LEU A 423 -4.68 16.17 14.45
CA LEU A 423 -4.36 14.86 15.01
C LEU A 423 -4.91 14.70 16.43
N SER A 424 -5.41 15.79 17.03
CA SER A 424 -6.09 15.86 18.32
C SER A 424 -7.41 16.61 18.23
N LEU A 425 -8.27 16.45 19.25
CA LEU A 425 -9.39 17.38 19.50
C LEU A 425 -8.84 18.68 20.12
N SER A 426 -9.56 19.79 19.96
CA SER A 426 -9.25 21.04 20.68
C SER A 426 -9.40 20.86 22.20
N ALA A 427 -8.89 21.81 23.01
CA ALA A 427 -9.06 21.76 24.47
C ALA A 427 -10.54 21.72 24.86
N ARG A 428 -11.33 22.68 24.35
CA ARG A 428 -12.79 22.77 24.50
C ARG A 428 -13.51 21.48 24.06
N ASP A 429 -13.10 20.88 22.94
CA ASP A 429 -13.69 19.63 22.46
C ASP A 429 -13.40 18.43 23.36
N ARG A 430 -12.29 18.47 24.13
CA ARG A 430 -11.90 17.42 25.09
C ARG A 430 -12.61 17.63 26.42
N GLU A 431 -12.73 18.87 26.86
CA GLU A 431 -13.49 19.30 28.04
C GLU A 431 -14.97 18.90 27.93
N GLU A 432 -15.68 19.37 26.90
CA GLU A 432 -17.09 19.00 26.62
C GLU A 432 -17.28 17.47 26.48
N LEU A 433 -16.26 16.77 25.96
CA LEU A 433 -16.26 15.31 25.86
C LEU A 433 -16.12 14.65 27.23
N CYS A 434 -15.17 15.10 28.07
CA CYS A 434 -14.98 14.65 29.45
C CYS A 434 -16.22 14.94 30.31
N ASP A 435 -16.88 16.07 30.08
CA ASP A 435 -18.06 16.47 30.86
C ASP A 435 -19.32 15.67 30.53
N SER A 436 -19.42 15.12 29.32
CA SER A 436 -20.57 14.36 28.88
C SER A 436 -20.84 13.12 29.75
N ALA A 437 -22.11 12.89 30.10
CA ALA A 437 -22.52 11.77 30.96
C ALA A 437 -22.06 10.40 30.43
N ASP A 438 -22.11 10.19 29.10
CA ASP A 438 -21.60 8.98 28.44
C ASP A 438 -20.11 8.72 28.73
N TYR A 439 -19.30 9.79 28.85
CA TYR A 439 -17.88 9.68 29.12
C TYR A 439 -17.64 9.37 30.59
N LYS A 440 -18.31 10.10 31.50
CA LYS A 440 -18.19 9.90 32.96
C LYS A 440 -18.54 8.45 33.35
N VAL A 441 -19.66 7.93 32.85
CA VAL A 441 -20.08 6.52 33.07
C VAL A 441 -19.06 5.52 32.52
N VAL A 442 -18.51 5.75 31.32
CA VAL A 442 -17.53 4.83 30.71
C VAL A 442 -16.17 4.87 31.42
N THR A 443 -15.75 6.03 31.92
CA THR A 443 -14.50 6.20 32.67
C THR A 443 -14.61 5.54 34.04
N GLN A 444 -15.67 5.81 34.80
CA GLN A 444 -15.98 5.14 36.08
C GLN A 444 -16.00 3.62 35.94
N ARG A 445 -16.68 3.09 34.90
CA ARG A 445 -16.71 1.64 34.63
C ARG A 445 -15.34 1.04 34.31
N ILE A 446 -14.39 1.84 33.82
CA ILE A 446 -13.02 1.40 33.55
C ILE A 446 -12.15 1.47 34.81
N GLU A 447 -12.41 2.41 35.72
CA GLU A 447 -11.80 2.47 37.04
C GLU A 447 -12.23 1.26 37.90
N GLU A 448 -13.53 0.95 37.94
CA GLU A 448 -14.06 -0.30 38.53
C GLU A 448 -13.36 -1.55 37.96
N LEU A 449 -13.22 -1.63 36.63
CA LEU A 449 -12.56 -2.77 35.98
C LEU A 449 -11.04 -2.78 36.21
N ASN A 450 -10.40 -1.62 36.44
CA ASN A 450 -8.99 -1.56 36.82
C ASN A 450 -8.78 -2.11 38.23
N VAL A 451 -9.59 -1.67 39.20
CA VAL A 451 -9.57 -2.13 40.60
C VAL A 451 -9.73 -3.66 40.64
N ARG A 452 -10.76 -4.20 39.97
CA ARG A 452 -10.98 -5.64 39.87
C ARG A 452 -9.86 -6.40 39.15
N ILE A 453 -9.17 -5.78 38.18
CA ILE A 453 -7.98 -6.38 37.54
C ILE A 453 -6.76 -6.41 38.48
N SER A 454 -6.63 -5.48 39.43
CA SER A 454 -5.60 -5.60 40.48
C SER A 454 -5.93 -6.72 41.46
N GLU A 455 -7.18 -6.78 41.93
CA GLU A 455 -7.67 -7.70 42.97
C GLU A 455 -7.74 -9.17 42.51
N ALA A 456 -8.17 -9.43 41.26
CA ALA A 456 -8.41 -10.77 40.75
C ALA A 456 -7.18 -11.69 40.90
N THR A 457 -7.32 -12.80 41.62
CA THR A 457 -6.18 -13.66 41.99
C THR A 457 -5.78 -14.64 40.89
N THR A 458 -6.70 -15.00 39.98
CA THR A 458 -6.48 -15.99 38.92
C THR A 458 -6.14 -15.35 37.57
N THR A 459 -5.39 -16.07 36.74
CA THR A 459 -5.03 -15.61 35.38
C THR A 459 -6.25 -15.47 34.49
N ASP A 460 -7.16 -16.45 34.50
CA ASP A 460 -8.35 -16.49 33.64
C ASP A 460 -9.35 -15.38 34.00
N GLU A 461 -9.54 -15.09 35.30
CA GLU A 461 -10.34 -13.94 35.72
C GLU A 461 -9.67 -12.62 35.31
N LYS A 462 -8.35 -12.49 35.52
CA LYS A 462 -7.59 -11.31 35.06
C LYS A 462 -7.71 -11.11 33.55
N ASP A 463 -7.68 -12.17 32.75
CA ASP A 463 -7.80 -12.08 31.29
C ASP A 463 -9.25 -11.87 30.82
N HIS A 464 -10.25 -12.44 31.52
CA HIS A 464 -11.65 -12.13 31.29
C HIS A 464 -11.98 -10.67 31.61
N LEU A 465 -11.48 -10.13 32.74
CA LEU A 465 -11.65 -8.73 33.11
C LEU A 465 -10.88 -7.79 32.18
N LYS A 466 -9.66 -8.14 31.74
CA LYS A 466 -8.95 -7.41 30.67
C LYS A 466 -9.75 -7.42 29.36
N ALA A 467 -10.42 -8.52 29.02
CA ALA A 467 -11.28 -8.63 27.84
C ALA A 467 -12.55 -7.77 27.98
N GLN A 468 -13.22 -7.78 29.14
CA GLN A 468 -14.34 -6.88 29.45
C GLN A 468 -13.90 -5.41 29.36
N ARG A 469 -12.79 -5.03 30.02
CA ARG A 469 -12.21 -3.68 29.94
C ARG A 469 -11.81 -3.28 28.52
N SER A 470 -11.37 -4.23 27.69
CA SER A 470 -11.07 -3.99 26.27
C SER A 470 -12.33 -3.83 25.41
N THR A 471 -13.44 -4.41 25.83
CA THR A 471 -14.76 -4.32 25.16
C THR A 471 -15.47 -3.01 25.52
N GLU A 472 -15.54 -2.68 26.82
CA GLU A 472 -16.08 -1.42 27.34
C GLU A 472 -15.19 -0.21 27.03
N SER A 473 -13.90 -0.44 26.75
CA SER A 473 -12.87 0.60 26.61
C SER A 473 -13.38 1.85 25.90
N ILE A 474 -13.10 3.00 26.53
CA ILE A 474 -12.98 4.37 25.96
C ILE A 474 -12.70 4.34 24.45
N THR A 475 -11.78 3.47 24.01
CA THR A 475 -11.55 3.11 22.60
C THR A 475 -12.76 3.07 21.69
N ASN A 476 -13.92 2.52 22.05
CA ASN A 476 -15.05 2.43 21.12
C ASN A 476 -16.00 3.63 21.22
N ARG A 477 -16.57 3.95 22.39
CA ARG A 477 -17.48 5.11 22.53
C ARG A 477 -16.74 6.45 22.33
N VAL A 478 -15.60 6.64 22.99
CA VAL A 478 -14.83 7.89 22.91
C VAL A 478 -14.12 8.03 21.56
N LYS A 479 -13.54 6.98 20.94
CA LYS A 479 -13.09 7.13 19.54
C LYS A 479 -14.25 7.29 18.57
N ASN A 480 -15.46 6.76 18.81
CA ASN A 480 -16.61 7.09 17.97
C ASN A 480 -17.04 8.56 18.10
N ARG A 481 -16.93 9.16 19.30
CA ARG A 481 -17.21 10.58 19.54
C ARG A 481 -16.10 11.50 19.01
N ILE A 482 -14.83 11.12 19.15
CA ILE A 482 -13.69 11.75 18.45
C ILE A 482 -13.84 11.60 16.93
N ASN A 483 -14.27 10.44 16.41
CA ASN A 483 -14.52 10.22 14.98
C ASN A 483 -15.83 10.87 14.49
N SER A 484 -16.72 11.34 15.38
CA SER A 484 -17.90 12.14 15.02
C SER A 484 -17.65 13.64 15.13
N LYS A 485 -16.77 14.11 16.03
CA LYS A 485 -16.26 15.49 16.04
C LYS A 485 -15.20 15.75 14.97
N THR A 486 -14.25 14.82 14.77
CA THR A 486 -13.32 14.82 13.61
C THR A 486 -13.95 14.23 12.33
N GLY A 487 -15.24 13.86 12.38
CA GLY A 487 -15.99 13.25 11.28
C GLY A 487 -16.37 14.21 10.15
N PRO A 488 -17.00 15.38 10.45
CA PRO A 488 -17.30 16.43 9.47
C PRO A 488 -16.10 16.79 8.61
N TRP A 489 -14.96 17.10 9.24
CA TRP A 489 -13.68 17.39 8.57
C TRP A 489 -13.21 16.31 7.58
N ARG A 490 -13.64 15.05 7.76
CA ARG A 490 -13.29 13.92 6.87
C ARG A 490 -14.38 13.62 5.83
N GLN A 491 -15.61 14.13 5.97
CA GLN A 491 -16.76 13.75 5.13
C GLN A 491 -17.45 14.90 4.39
N LYS A 492 -17.43 16.14 4.90
CA LYS A 492 -18.25 17.26 4.40
C LYS A 492 -17.59 18.13 3.31
N GLY A 493 -16.28 17.98 3.07
CA GLY A 493 -15.50 18.93 2.25
C GLY A 493 -14.95 20.10 3.06
N GLU A 494 -15.57 20.40 4.20
CA GLU A 494 -15.09 21.24 5.32
C GLU A 494 -13.84 20.65 6.02
N LEU A 495 -12.78 20.34 5.25
CA LEU A 495 -11.43 20.39 5.81
C LEU A 495 -11.16 21.84 6.27
N PRO A 496 -10.23 22.07 7.22
CA PRO A 496 -9.60 23.39 7.29
C PRO A 496 -9.02 23.66 5.90
N GLN A 497 -9.31 24.82 5.30
CA GLN A 497 -8.81 25.15 3.97
C GLN A 497 -7.31 24.85 3.93
N ILE A 498 -6.88 24.03 2.98
CA ILE A 498 -5.46 23.86 2.70
C ILE A 498 -5.01 25.23 2.23
N ASN A 499 -4.20 25.91 3.05
CA ASN A 499 -3.67 27.21 2.70
C ASN A 499 -2.57 26.97 1.67
N TYR A 500 -2.93 27.02 0.39
CA TYR A 500 -1.98 26.90 -0.71
C TYR A 500 -1.06 28.12 -0.81
N GLU A 501 -1.42 29.24 -0.17
CA GLU A 501 -0.52 30.38 0.02
C GLU A 501 0.55 30.08 1.09
N PRO A 502 1.83 30.34 0.82
CA PRO A 502 2.94 30.07 1.74
C PRO A 502 3.09 31.11 2.87
N SER A 503 2.16 32.06 3.00
CA SER A 503 2.27 33.32 3.76
C SER A 503 2.07 33.23 5.28
N LYS A 504 1.82 32.04 5.86
CA LYS A 504 1.49 31.90 7.28
C LYS A 504 2.68 31.51 8.15
N GLU A 505 2.92 32.29 9.19
CA GLU A 505 3.85 32.04 10.28
C GLU A 505 3.76 30.61 10.84
N PRO A 506 4.88 29.97 11.29
CA PRO A 506 4.88 28.60 11.78
C PRO A 506 3.89 28.34 12.93
N HIS A 507 3.69 29.34 13.80
CA HIS A 507 2.76 29.26 14.93
C HIS A 507 1.27 29.18 14.50
N GLN A 508 0.94 29.54 13.26
CA GLN A 508 -0.43 29.58 12.74
C GLN A 508 -0.84 28.32 11.96
N GLN A 509 0.10 27.43 11.62
CA GLN A 509 -0.15 26.38 10.62
C GLN A 509 -0.51 24.99 11.16
N GLN A 510 -0.06 24.58 12.36
CA GLN A 510 0.11 23.14 12.66
C GLN A 510 -0.49 22.65 14.01
N ASP A 511 -1.03 21.42 14.01
CA ASP A 511 -1.34 20.67 15.24
C ASP A 511 -0.04 20.50 16.06
N TRP A 512 -0.09 20.83 17.35
CA TRP A 512 1.03 20.79 18.30
C TRP A 512 1.81 19.46 18.31
N ARG A 513 1.19 18.36 17.87
CA ARG A 513 1.85 17.06 17.75
C ARG A 513 2.93 17.02 16.66
N ARG A 514 2.93 17.98 15.73
CA ARG A 514 3.97 18.11 14.70
C ARG A 514 5.32 18.58 15.28
N SER A 515 5.33 19.35 16.37
CA SER A 515 6.56 19.67 17.10
C SER A 515 6.93 18.63 18.17
N HIS A 516 6.03 17.70 18.52
CA HIS A 516 6.25 16.69 19.56
C HIS A 516 7.50 15.83 19.31
N PHE A 517 7.85 15.52 18.05
CA PHE A 517 9.11 14.82 17.74
C PHE A 517 10.36 15.60 18.17
N ARG A 518 10.35 16.94 18.04
CA ARG A 518 11.41 17.81 18.58
C ARG A 518 11.38 17.85 20.12
N ARG A 519 10.20 17.89 20.73
CA ARG A 519 10.04 17.90 22.20
C ARG A 519 10.56 16.63 22.90
N ILE A 520 10.55 15.48 22.21
CA ILE A 520 11.07 14.20 22.74
C ILE A 520 12.45 13.79 22.20
N SER A 521 13.04 14.54 21.26
CA SER A 521 14.23 14.10 20.52
C SER A 521 15.41 13.77 21.45
N HIS A 522 15.61 14.59 22.47
CA HIS A 522 16.66 14.44 23.49
C HIS A 522 16.53 13.16 24.35
N MET A 523 15.40 12.44 24.28
CA MET A 523 15.18 11.14 24.94
C MET A 523 15.21 9.93 23.97
N LEU A 524 15.24 10.16 22.65
CA LEU A 524 15.21 9.07 21.66
C LEU A 524 16.55 8.30 21.63
N PRO A 525 16.57 7.06 21.13
CA PRO A 525 17.83 6.37 20.81
C PRO A 525 18.66 7.21 19.81
N PRO A 526 19.98 7.36 19.98
CA PRO A 526 20.85 8.03 19.00
C PRO A 526 20.69 7.48 17.57
N GLU A 527 20.46 6.18 17.45
CA GLU A 527 20.17 5.41 16.24
C GLU A 527 18.88 5.95 15.58
N ARG A 528 17.87 6.24 16.40
CA ARG A 528 16.61 6.83 15.95
C ARG A 528 16.77 8.28 15.52
N LEU A 529 17.71 9.04 16.10
CA LEU A 529 18.03 10.40 15.68
C LEU A 529 18.80 10.40 14.35
N ARG A 530 19.87 9.62 14.23
CA ARG A 530 20.61 9.42 12.97
C ARG A 530 19.68 8.98 11.82
N LEU A 531 18.80 8.01 12.06
CA LEU A 531 17.80 7.57 11.08
C LEU A 531 16.74 8.62 10.73
N ALA A 532 16.57 9.70 11.51
CA ALA A 532 15.71 10.82 11.12
C ALA A 532 16.33 11.67 10.00
N GLU A 533 17.66 11.67 9.90
CA GLU A 533 18.44 12.41 8.90
C GLU A 533 18.85 11.51 7.73
N THR A 534 19.40 10.32 8.01
CA THR A 534 19.94 9.44 6.96
C THR A 534 18.88 8.81 6.08
N MET A 535 17.69 8.49 6.61
CA MET A 535 16.69 7.70 5.87
C MET A 535 16.11 8.40 4.63
N VAL A 536 16.23 9.73 4.53
CA VAL A 536 15.83 10.51 3.34
C VAL A 536 16.93 10.69 2.30
N LEU A 537 18.18 10.31 2.61
CA LEU A 537 19.32 10.45 1.71
C LEU A 537 19.23 9.45 0.55
N ARG A 538 19.63 9.90 -0.65
CA ARG A 538 19.75 9.07 -1.87
C ARG A 538 21.14 8.44 -1.97
N ALA A 539 21.56 7.74 -0.93
CA ALA A 539 22.88 7.12 -0.84
C ALA A 539 22.91 5.72 -1.50
N PRO A 540 23.99 5.35 -2.22
CA PRO A 540 24.09 4.05 -2.87
C PRO A 540 24.36 2.92 -1.86
N PRO A 541 24.02 1.65 -2.19
CA PRO A 541 24.30 0.52 -1.31
C PRO A 541 25.77 0.42 -0.92
N ARG A 542 26.00 0.06 0.34
CA ARG A 542 27.31 -0.05 0.98
C ARG A 542 28.12 1.26 1.06
N SER A 543 27.51 2.43 0.84
CA SER A 543 28.11 3.72 1.22
C SER A 543 28.17 3.89 2.76
N PRO A 544 28.97 4.83 3.29
CA PRO A 544 29.02 5.08 4.74
C PRO A 544 27.65 5.37 5.35
N GLU A 545 26.80 6.15 4.67
CA GLU A 545 25.45 6.51 5.11
C GLU A 545 24.51 5.30 5.10
N TRP A 546 24.62 4.46 4.06
CA TRP A 546 23.83 3.24 3.92
C TRP A 546 24.21 2.20 4.99
N VAL A 547 25.51 2.02 5.25
CA VAL A 547 26.01 1.10 6.29
C VAL A 547 25.65 1.61 7.69
N CYS A 548 25.74 2.92 7.93
CA CYS A 548 25.26 3.55 9.17
C CYS A 548 23.77 3.29 9.38
N ALA A 549 22.93 3.54 8.37
CA ALA A 549 21.49 3.26 8.45
C ALA A 549 21.20 1.77 8.67
N LEU A 550 21.93 0.83 8.04
CA LEU A 550 21.75 -0.60 8.27
C LEU A 550 22.06 -0.98 9.73
N LYS A 551 23.15 -0.46 10.30
CA LYS A 551 23.50 -0.67 11.72
C LYS A 551 22.42 -0.13 12.66
N ASP A 552 21.95 1.09 12.40
CA ASP A 552 20.93 1.73 13.23
C ASP A 552 19.58 0.99 13.16
N LEU A 553 19.19 0.48 11.98
CA LEU A 553 17.99 -0.35 11.83
C LEU A 553 18.13 -1.73 12.51
N VAL A 554 19.34 -2.30 12.54
CA VAL A 554 19.63 -3.54 13.29
C VAL A 554 19.56 -3.30 14.80
N ALA A 555 20.15 -2.21 15.29
CA ALA A 555 20.12 -1.80 16.69
C ALA A 555 18.67 -1.55 17.18
N LEU A 556 17.88 -0.76 16.45
CA LEU A 556 16.46 -0.53 16.79
C LEU A 556 15.59 -1.81 16.81
N ARG A 557 16.02 -2.92 16.20
CA ARG A 557 15.36 -4.24 16.35
C ARG A 557 15.89 -5.05 17.55
N ARG A 558 17.16 -4.89 17.95
CA ARG A 558 17.80 -5.65 19.05
C ARG A 558 17.62 -5.01 20.44
N ASP A 559 17.62 -3.69 20.54
CA ASP A 559 17.82 -2.99 21.81
C ASP A 559 16.54 -2.83 22.66
N ASP A 560 16.56 -3.25 23.94
CA ASP A 560 15.48 -3.00 24.92
C ASP A 560 15.35 -1.50 25.25
N ASN A 561 14.61 -0.80 24.40
CA ASN A 561 14.24 0.60 24.59
C ASN A 561 12.88 0.76 25.31
N SER A 562 12.50 -0.16 26.21
CA SER A 562 11.23 -0.14 26.97
C SER A 562 11.08 1.04 27.95
N THR A 563 12.14 1.80 28.19
CA THR A 563 12.11 3.05 28.96
C THR A 563 13.02 4.05 28.25
N ALA A 564 12.55 5.27 28.03
CA ALA A 564 13.37 6.34 27.47
C ALA A 564 14.16 7.08 28.56
N TYR A 565 15.25 7.74 28.18
CA TYR A 565 16.05 8.55 29.11
C TYR A 565 16.74 9.71 28.36
N GLN A 566 16.70 10.89 28.98
CA GLN A 566 17.65 11.98 28.72
C GLN A 566 19.09 11.46 28.82
N ALA A 567 20.00 11.98 27.98
CA ALA A 567 21.37 11.47 27.86
C ALA A 567 22.09 11.31 29.22
N VAL A 568 22.04 12.33 30.09
CA VAL A 568 22.70 12.34 31.41
C VAL A 568 22.04 11.43 32.46
N MET A 569 20.87 10.86 32.16
CA MET A 569 20.14 9.92 33.03
C MET A 569 20.05 8.52 32.41
N ARG A 570 20.90 8.18 31.43
CA ARG A 570 20.94 6.84 30.85
C ARG A 570 21.62 5.85 31.80
N PRO A 571 21.01 4.68 32.06
CA PRO A 571 21.66 3.60 32.80
C PRO A 571 23.00 3.18 32.18
N ILE A 572 24.03 3.05 33.01
CA ILE A 572 25.36 2.60 32.59
C ILE A 572 25.44 1.10 32.83
N ASN A 573 25.79 0.31 31.80
CA ASN A 573 25.89 -1.15 31.85
C ASN A 573 24.66 -1.84 32.48
N GLY A 574 23.45 -1.32 32.20
CA GLY A 574 22.19 -1.83 32.74
C GLY A 574 21.91 -1.49 34.21
N HIS A 575 22.70 -0.61 34.84
CA HIS A 575 22.58 -0.18 36.24
C HIS A 575 22.31 1.33 36.33
N CYS A 576 21.72 1.78 37.46
CA CYS A 576 21.55 3.21 37.74
C CYS A 576 22.91 3.93 37.67
N ALA A 577 23.00 5.04 36.92
CA ALA A 577 24.24 5.76 36.68
C ALA A 577 24.80 6.49 37.92
N VAL A 578 24.01 6.61 38.99
CA VAL A 578 24.43 7.23 40.26
C VAL A 578 25.32 6.26 41.04
N PRO A 579 26.59 6.61 41.34
CA PRO A 579 27.55 5.67 41.95
C PRO A 579 27.11 5.09 43.29
N SER A 580 26.38 5.85 44.11
CA SER A 580 25.86 5.40 45.41
C SER A 580 24.59 4.53 45.33
N CYS A 581 24.01 4.35 44.14
CA CYS A 581 22.79 3.56 43.96
C CYS A 581 23.10 2.11 43.54
N GLY A 582 23.88 1.91 42.48
CA GLY A 582 24.30 0.60 41.98
C GLY A 582 23.17 -0.37 41.54
N ARG A 583 21.89 0.01 41.59
CA ARG A 583 20.76 -0.90 41.30
C ARG A 583 20.69 -1.29 39.83
N THR A 584 20.55 -2.59 39.58
CA THR A 584 20.30 -3.15 38.23
C THR A 584 18.91 -2.78 37.75
N MET A 585 18.79 -2.12 36.58
CA MET A 585 17.52 -1.65 36.03
C MET A 585 16.57 -2.80 35.66
N ALA A 586 17.09 -4.01 35.45
CA ALA A 586 16.30 -5.22 35.25
C ALA A 586 15.41 -5.55 36.46
N SER A 587 15.85 -5.22 37.69
CA SER A 587 15.07 -5.43 38.93
C SER A 587 13.89 -4.46 39.09
N ILE A 588 13.88 -3.36 38.32
CA ILE A 588 12.89 -2.29 38.44
C ILE A 588 11.88 -2.41 37.29
N PRO A 589 10.56 -2.44 37.58
CA PRO A 589 9.53 -2.43 36.54
C PRO A 589 9.68 -1.22 35.61
N ALA A 590 9.58 -1.42 34.29
CA ALA A 590 9.84 -0.38 33.28
C ALA A 590 9.15 0.96 33.57
N ALA A 591 7.89 0.92 34.03
CA ALA A 591 7.10 2.10 34.39
C ALA A 591 7.66 2.95 35.56
N ARG A 592 8.61 2.42 36.36
CA ARG A 592 9.28 3.13 37.47
C ARG A 592 10.78 3.33 37.24
N ARG A 593 11.33 2.86 36.12
CA ARG A 593 12.79 2.92 35.84
C ARG A 593 13.28 4.37 35.72
N TRP A 594 12.60 5.20 34.92
CA TRP A 594 12.95 6.62 34.77
C TRP A 594 12.81 7.39 36.08
N GLU A 595 11.67 7.22 36.77
CA GLU A 595 11.38 7.85 38.06
C GLU A 595 12.47 7.55 39.12
N HIS A 596 12.91 6.30 39.19
CA HIS A 596 14.00 5.88 40.08
C HIS A 596 15.31 6.61 39.76
N VAL A 597 15.72 6.65 38.49
CA VAL A 597 16.98 7.29 38.09
C VAL A 597 16.92 8.79 38.34
N TYR A 598 15.83 9.47 37.96
CA TYR A 598 15.60 10.88 38.23
C TYR A 598 15.75 11.20 39.73
N LYS A 599 15.01 10.48 40.58
CA LYS A 599 15.06 10.69 42.04
C LYS A 599 16.42 10.35 42.65
N CYS A 600 17.16 9.38 42.10
CA CYS A 600 18.53 9.10 42.54
C CYS A 600 19.52 10.20 42.17
N HIS A 601 19.47 10.76 40.94
CA HIS A 601 20.31 11.90 40.57
C HIS A 601 19.95 13.14 41.40
N GLU A 602 18.66 13.46 41.54
CA GLU A 602 18.19 14.56 42.38
C GLU A 602 18.70 14.45 43.81
N SER A 603 18.62 13.25 44.41
CA SER A 603 19.12 13.00 45.76
C SER A 603 20.64 13.15 45.86
N HIS A 604 21.39 12.63 44.88
CA HIS A 604 22.85 12.72 44.83
C HIS A 604 23.34 14.17 44.73
N TYR A 605 22.75 14.97 43.84
CA TYR A 605 23.11 16.38 43.68
C TYR A 605 22.69 17.22 44.91
N LYS A 606 21.51 16.99 45.50
CA LYS A 606 21.11 17.65 46.76
C LYS A 606 22.04 17.30 47.93
N GLN A 607 22.52 16.05 48.03
CA GLN A 607 23.53 15.67 49.03
C GLN A 607 24.89 16.36 48.81
N LYS A 608 25.25 16.64 47.54
CA LYS A 608 26.51 17.27 47.15
C LYS A 608 26.53 18.80 47.29
N ALA A 609 25.41 19.46 46.98
CA ALA A 609 25.34 20.92 46.82
C ALA A 609 24.18 21.61 47.57
N GLY A 610 23.33 20.86 48.30
CA GLY A 610 22.13 21.38 48.98
C GLY A 610 20.94 21.65 48.04
N PHE A 611 21.19 21.95 46.77
CA PHE A 611 20.17 22.19 45.75
C PHE A 611 20.38 21.27 44.54
N ALA A 612 19.27 20.93 43.86
CA ALA A 612 19.30 20.34 42.53
C ALA A 612 17.96 20.59 41.82
N LYS A 613 18.01 21.07 40.58
CA LYS A 613 16.89 21.06 39.62
C LYS A 613 17.40 20.57 38.27
N PHE A 614 16.49 20.03 37.46
CA PHE A 614 16.79 19.48 36.14
C PHE A 614 16.16 20.33 35.05
N CYS A 615 16.96 20.87 34.13
CA CYS A 615 16.45 21.52 32.94
C CYS A 615 16.15 20.45 31.89
N PHE A 616 14.87 20.25 31.60
CA PHE A 616 14.44 19.26 30.62
C PHE A 616 14.82 19.65 29.18
N GLN A 617 14.81 20.95 28.85
CA GLN A 617 15.21 21.45 27.52
C GLN A 617 16.68 21.18 27.22
N CYS A 618 17.59 21.59 28.11
CA CYS A 618 19.02 21.30 27.98
C CYS A 618 19.39 19.85 28.36
N SER A 619 18.48 19.11 29.01
CA SER A 619 18.73 17.80 29.60
C SER A 619 19.92 17.78 30.58
N THR A 620 20.02 18.81 31.43
CA THR A 620 21.12 19.04 32.38
C THR A 620 20.63 19.23 33.82
N TRP A 621 21.47 18.84 34.79
CA TRP A 621 21.28 19.17 36.21
C TRP A 621 21.97 20.50 36.53
N VAL A 622 21.35 21.31 37.40
CA VAL A 622 21.91 22.55 37.94
C VAL A 622 21.93 22.46 39.47
N GLU A 623 23.11 22.71 40.06
CA GLU A 623 23.41 22.43 41.46
C GLU A 623 23.22 23.64 42.40
N ARG A 624 22.99 24.85 41.88
CA ARG A 624 22.70 26.06 42.69
C ARG A 624 21.44 26.79 42.24
N MET A 625 20.77 27.45 43.20
CA MET A 625 19.55 28.23 42.95
C MET A 625 19.81 29.49 42.08
N GLU A 626 20.94 30.15 42.29
CA GLU A 626 21.38 31.31 41.51
C GLU A 626 21.66 30.93 40.05
N GLU A 627 22.44 29.86 39.84
CA GLU A 627 22.71 29.28 38.53
C GLU A 627 21.42 28.84 37.83
N TRP A 628 20.49 28.21 38.56
CA TRP A 628 19.19 27.81 38.03
C TRP A 628 18.36 29.01 37.57
N THR A 629 18.34 30.08 38.38
CA THR A 629 17.60 31.31 38.06
C THR A 629 18.19 31.99 36.80
N HIS A 630 19.51 32.11 36.72
CA HIS A 630 20.19 32.65 35.53
C HIS A 630 20.03 31.76 34.29
N HIS A 631 20.02 30.43 34.46
CA HIS A 631 19.78 29.47 33.40
C HIS A 631 18.35 29.56 32.83
N CYS A 632 17.34 29.64 33.71
CA CYS A 632 15.96 29.88 33.29
C CYS A 632 15.80 31.25 32.60
N GLN A 633 16.42 32.31 33.14
CA GLN A 633 16.41 33.63 32.50
C GLN A 633 17.05 33.59 31.10
N THR A 634 18.13 32.81 30.91
CA THR A 634 18.78 32.61 29.61
C THR A 634 17.86 32.00 28.54
N HIS A 635 16.87 31.18 28.94
CA HIS A 635 15.85 30.68 28.01
C HIS A 635 14.80 31.76 27.67
N ILE A 636 14.42 32.58 28.66
CA ILE A 636 13.47 33.70 28.49
C ILE A 636 14.07 34.77 27.56
N ASP A 637 15.31 35.20 27.80
CA ASP A 637 16.00 36.24 27.04
C ASP A 637 16.23 35.88 25.57
N LYS A 638 16.15 34.59 25.22
CA LYS A 638 16.38 34.05 23.87
C LYS A 638 15.10 33.64 23.13
N ASP A 639 13.93 33.79 23.77
CA ASP A 639 12.66 33.17 23.35
C ASP A 639 12.77 31.65 23.12
N ASP A 640 13.71 30.99 23.82
CA ASP A 640 13.87 29.53 23.85
C ASP A 640 13.01 28.94 24.98
N ILE A 641 11.73 29.33 25.00
CA ILE A 641 10.71 28.75 25.88
C ILE A 641 9.83 27.81 25.06
N PRO A 642 9.44 26.62 25.55
CA PRO A 642 8.50 25.77 24.84
C PRO A 642 7.15 26.48 24.75
N PHE A 643 6.68 26.76 23.53
CA PHE A 643 5.35 27.36 23.25
C PHE A 643 4.16 26.63 23.93
N ARG A 644 4.39 25.41 24.45
CA ARG A 644 3.48 24.71 25.36
C ARG A 644 4.27 23.89 26.38
N CYS A 645 4.02 24.11 27.66
CA CYS A 645 4.51 23.28 28.76
C CYS A 645 3.59 22.07 29.07
N ASP A 646 2.78 21.62 28.09
CA ASP A 646 1.90 20.44 28.22
C ASP A 646 2.76 19.21 28.58
N LEU A 647 2.56 18.56 29.73
CA LEU A 647 3.37 17.39 30.11
C LEU A 647 3.36 16.32 29.01
N VAL A 648 4.54 16.00 28.49
CA VAL A 648 4.76 14.92 27.53
C VAL A 648 5.47 13.75 28.24
N VAL A 649 4.82 12.59 28.18
CA VAL A 649 5.39 11.31 28.64
C VAL A 649 5.59 10.41 27.42
N PHE A 650 6.79 9.85 27.28
CA PHE A 650 7.18 8.91 26.22
C PHE A 650 7.96 7.76 26.87
N ARG A 651 7.52 6.51 26.68
CA ARG A 651 8.09 5.30 27.33
C ARG A 651 8.42 5.49 28.80
N HIS A 652 7.42 5.92 29.57
CA HIS A 652 7.49 6.14 31.02
C HIS A 652 8.47 7.24 31.49
N ALA A 653 9.08 7.99 30.57
CA ALA A 653 9.91 9.15 30.87
C ALA A 653 9.15 10.46 30.61
N HIS A 654 9.39 11.45 31.46
CA HIS A 654 8.86 12.81 31.29
C HIS A 654 9.86 13.61 30.42
N SER A 655 9.40 14.22 29.32
CA SER A 655 10.27 15.03 28.44
C SER A 655 10.35 16.50 28.86
N GLU A 656 9.41 16.97 29.67
CA GLU A 656 9.30 18.34 30.15
C GLU A 656 8.77 18.36 31.59
N ALA A 657 8.98 19.48 32.29
CA ALA A 657 8.75 19.59 33.72
C ALA A 657 7.27 19.63 34.12
N GLN A 658 6.99 19.02 35.28
CA GLN A 658 5.89 19.38 36.17
C GLN A 658 6.47 19.36 37.59
N ASP A 659 6.11 20.31 38.46
CA ASP A 659 6.59 20.25 39.84
C ASP A 659 5.97 19.04 40.56
N PHE A 660 6.83 18.07 40.89
CA PHE A 660 6.48 16.84 41.60
C PHE A 660 6.22 17.12 43.09
N TYR A 661 5.09 17.76 43.39
CA TYR A 661 4.54 17.70 44.75
C TYR A 661 4.03 16.29 45.03
N SER A 662 4.50 15.71 46.13
CA SER A 662 4.28 14.32 46.49
C SER A 662 2.91 14.11 47.13
N THR A 663 1.97 13.49 46.41
CA THR A 663 0.85 12.76 47.02
C THR A 663 1.35 11.40 47.52
N SER A 664 2.18 11.42 48.56
CA SER A 664 2.17 10.37 49.57
C SER A 664 0.88 10.49 50.39
N GLU A 665 0.46 9.37 50.99
CA GLU A 665 -0.79 9.24 51.76
C GLU A 665 -2.08 9.29 50.93
N GLY A 666 -2.91 8.27 51.11
CA GLY A 666 -4.27 8.24 50.60
C GLY A 666 -5.23 8.41 51.77
N GLN A 667 -5.97 9.51 51.78
CA GLN A 667 -7.20 9.66 52.56
C GLN A 667 -8.27 10.33 51.69
N ASN A 668 -9.53 10.01 51.96
CA ASN A 668 -10.65 10.74 51.38
C ASN A 668 -10.74 12.10 52.06
N ASN A 669 -10.87 13.17 51.27
CA ASN A 669 -12.06 14.02 51.37
C ASN A 669 -12.17 15.03 50.23
N GLU A 670 -13.36 15.62 50.17
CA GLU A 670 -13.71 16.73 49.30
C GLU A 670 -12.90 18.00 49.65
N LEU A 671 -12.58 18.81 48.63
CA LEU A 671 -12.90 20.24 48.62
C LEU A 671 -12.63 20.83 47.23
N LYS A 672 -13.52 21.71 46.78
CA LYS A 672 -13.29 22.56 45.60
C LYS A 672 -12.50 23.80 46.03
N PRO A 673 -11.63 24.36 45.19
CA PRO A 673 -11.36 25.78 45.23
C PRO A 673 -12.53 26.54 44.58
N GLU A 674 -13.25 27.34 45.37
CA GLU A 674 -14.12 28.38 44.82
C GLU A 674 -13.24 29.57 44.40
N CYS A 675 -13.21 29.88 43.10
CA CYS A 675 -12.66 31.14 42.62
C CYS A 675 -13.81 32.14 42.43
N THR A 676 -14.07 32.94 43.46
CA THR A 676 -14.97 34.09 43.38
C THR A 676 -14.34 35.24 42.59
N GLU A 677 -15.18 36.20 42.18
CA GLU A 677 -14.83 37.22 41.20
C GLU A 677 -13.84 38.28 41.72
N GLY A 678 -12.92 38.72 40.85
CA GLY A 678 -12.03 39.86 41.06
C GLY A 678 -11.65 40.46 39.71
N GLU A 679 -12.00 41.72 39.47
CA GLU A 679 -11.95 42.29 38.11
C GLU A 679 -10.56 42.76 37.69
N GLN A 680 -10.25 42.62 36.40
CA GLN A 680 -9.88 43.79 35.59
C GLN A 680 -10.26 43.62 34.12
N LYS A 681 -10.98 44.61 33.58
CA LYS A 681 -11.50 44.63 32.20
C LYS A 681 -10.56 45.44 31.30
N LEU A 682 -10.13 44.86 30.18
CA LEU A 682 -9.63 45.64 29.05
C LEU A 682 -10.25 45.13 27.74
N LYS A 683 -11.09 45.97 27.14
CA LYS A 683 -11.82 45.67 25.91
C LYS A 683 -10.98 46.08 24.70
N PHE A 684 -10.68 45.15 23.80
CA PHE A 684 -10.45 45.50 22.40
C PHE A 684 -11.78 45.40 21.63
N LYS A 685 -12.19 46.52 21.03
CA LYS A 685 -13.40 46.62 20.21
C LYS A 685 -13.07 46.25 18.77
N GLU A 686 -13.94 45.46 18.12
CA GLU A 686 -13.93 45.36 16.67
C GLU A 686 -14.35 46.70 16.04
N HIS A 687 -13.62 47.16 15.03
CA HIS A 687 -14.08 48.18 14.09
C HIS A 687 -13.78 47.77 12.65
N ARG A 688 -14.84 47.38 11.93
CA ARG A 688 -14.87 47.43 10.47
C ARG A 688 -15.30 48.84 10.07
N GLY A 689 -14.44 49.56 9.36
CA GLY A 689 -14.74 50.86 8.77
C GLY A 689 -14.02 50.97 7.43
N SER A 690 -14.73 51.45 6.40
CA SER A 690 -14.18 51.61 5.05
C SER A 690 -13.84 53.07 4.79
N MET A 691 -12.73 53.33 4.09
CA MET A 691 -12.58 54.52 3.24
C MET A 691 -11.50 54.29 2.17
N MET A 692 -11.76 54.80 0.96
CA MET A 692 -10.75 54.99 -0.09
C MET A 692 -10.26 56.44 -0.07
N GLY A 693 -8.99 56.72 -0.39
CA GLY A 693 -8.50 58.09 -0.43
C GLY A 693 -7.04 58.26 -0.87
N SER A 694 -6.84 58.53 -2.16
CA SER A 694 -5.75 59.30 -2.81
C SER A 694 -4.36 59.45 -2.17
N LEU A 695 -3.35 58.94 -2.89
CA LEU A 695 -2.08 59.59 -3.25
C LEU A 695 -1.60 60.84 -2.47
N GLN A 696 -0.38 60.78 -1.93
CA GLN A 696 0.80 61.44 -2.55
C GLN A 696 2.13 60.92 -1.92
N ALA A 697 3.28 61.29 -2.50
CA ALA A 697 4.59 60.68 -2.22
C ALA A 697 5.60 61.63 -1.58
N LEU A 698 6.54 61.08 -0.80
CA LEU A 698 7.84 61.68 -0.47
C LEU A 698 8.94 60.61 -0.51
N THR A 699 10.18 61.05 -0.73
CA THR A 699 11.27 60.23 -1.31
C THR A 699 12.52 60.09 -0.40
N LEU A 700 13.37 59.12 -0.76
CA LEU A 700 14.80 58.90 -0.37
C LEU A 700 15.10 58.23 0.99
N PRO A 701 16.30 57.61 1.18
CA PRO A 701 17.40 57.36 0.22
C PRO A 701 17.75 55.85 0.03
N SER A 702 18.88 55.57 -0.63
CA SER A 702 19.42 54.24 -0.99
C SER A 702 20.68 53.83 -0.19
N TRP A 703 21.21 52.62 -0.50
CA TRP A 703 22.46 51.99 -0.01
C TRP A 703 22.40 51.40 1.42
N GLU A 704 23.08 50.30 1.76
CA GLU A 704 23.68 49.19 0.98
C GLU A 704 23.91 47.98 1.93
N PRO A 705 23.85 46.73 1.44
CA PRO A 705 24.52 45.59 2.07
C PRO A 705 25.73 45.16 1.22
N SER A 706 26.94 45.39 1.73
CA SER A 706 28.19 45.07 1.00
C SER A 706 28.38 43.56 0.78
N ALA A 707 28.90 43.19 -0.40
CA ALA A 707 29.03 41.81 -0.85
C ALA A 707 30.36 41.14 -0.45
N LEU A 708 30.39 39.81 -0.45
CA LEU A 708 31.55 38.94 -0.76
C LEU A 708 31.08 37.47 -0.79
N SER A 709 31.47 36.60 -1.74
CA SER A 709 31.84 36.79 -3.15
C SER A 709 31.74 35.42 -3.85
N THR A 710 31.21 35.39 -5.07
CA THR A 710 31.27 34.22 -5.97
C THR A 710 32.36 34.42 -7.01
N ALA A 711 33.20 33.40 -7.23
CA ALA A 711 34.18 33.37 -8.30
C ALA A 711 33.86 32.22 -9.27
N ASP A 712 33.81 32.53 -10.57
CA ASP A 712 33.33 31.66 -11.66
C ASP A 712 34.48 30.99 -12.47
N PRO A 713 34.19 30.00 -13.35
CA PRO A 713 35.19 29.16 -14.01
C PRO A 713 35.69 29.66 -15.38
N VAL A 714 36.86 29.14 -15.78
CA VAL A 714 37.65 29.46 -17.00
C VAL A 714 38.48 28.20 -17.35
N LEU A 715 38.66 27.70 -18.59
CA LEU A 715 38.00 27.89 -19.91
C LEU A 715 38.52 26.78 -20.89
N LEU A 716 38.24 26.91 -22.20
CA LEU A 716 38.77 26.14 -23.37
C LEU A 716 38.23 24.70 -23.55
N ASP A 717 37.90 24.18 -24.76
CA ASP A 717 37.64 24.72 -26.13
C ASP A 717 36.91 23.57 -26.94
N SER A 718 36.54 23.53 -28.23
CA SER A 718 36.82 24.27 -29.49
C SER A 718 35.67 24.11 -30.54
N ASN A 719 35.82 24.77 -31.70
CA ASN A 719 35.30 24.42 -33.05
C ASN A 719 33.79 24.55 -33.40
N MET A 720 33.49 25.67 -34.07
CA MET A 720 32.46 25.84 -35.14
C MET A 720 33.19 25.92 -36.52
N PRO A 721 32.53 25.73 -37.69
CA PRO A 721 31.67 26.75 -38.36
C PRO A 721 30.24 26.22 -38.69
N ALA A 722 29.17 27.01 -38.75
CA ALA A 722 28.77 28.03 -39.76
C ALA A 722 28.67 27.45 -41.20
N THR A 723 27.56 27.56 -41.96
CA THR A 723 26.86 28.75 -42.52
C THR A 723 25.48 28.33 -43.11
N ALA A 724 24.53 29.15 -43.59
CA ALA A 724 24.17 30.58 -43.48
C ALA A 724 22.75 30.86 -44.07
N VAL A 725 22.11 31.99 -43.71
CA VAL A 725 21.37 33.00 -44.55
C VAL A 725 20.27 32.49 -45.54
N SER A 726 19.03 33.04 -45.65
CA SER A 726 18.63 34.47 -45.62
C SER A 726 17.14 34.77 -45.29
N SER A 727 16.89 35.99 -44.79
CA SER A 727 15.76 36.97 -44.98
C SER A 727 14.33 36.51 -45.37
N THR A 728 13.22 36.88 -44.69
CA THR A 728 12.59 38.22 -44.36
C THR A 728 12.02 39.02 -45.56
N PRO A 729 11.03 39.97 -45.40
CA PRO A 729 10.19 40.34 -44.23
C PRO A 729 8.65 40.60 -44.51
N CYS A 730 7.95 41.08 -43.47
CA CYS A 730 6.99 42.22 -43.46
C CYS A 730 5.44 42.04 -43.47
N ASN A 731 4.82 42.79 -42.52
CA ASN A 731 3.50 43.45 -42.52
C ASN A 731 2.19 42.61 -42.38
N ASP A 732 1.08 43.14 -41.85
CA ASP A 732 0.84 44.07 -40.71
C ASP A 732 -0.67 44.12 -40.34
N HIS A 733 -1.02 44.62 -39.15
CA HIS A 733 -2.34 45.14 -38.69
C HIS A 733 -3.58 44.20 -38.64
N GLY A 734 -4.58 44.55 -37.81
CA GLY A 734 -5.97 44.11 -37.93
C GLY A 734 -6.66 43.72 -36.61
N ASP A 735 -7.56 44.58 -36.12
CA ASP A 735 -8.33 44.41 -34.87
C ASP A 735 -9.79 43.94 -35.07
N ASP A 736 -10.49 43.78 -33.93
CA ASP A 736 -11.94 43.98 -33.70
C ASP A 736 -13.03 42.90 -33.94
N GLU A 737 -14.21 43.23 -33.42
CA GLU A 737 -15.26 42.35 -32.89
C GLU A 737 -16.34 41.86 -33.88
N SER A 738 -17.04 40.78 -33.50
CA SER A 738 -18.51 40.54 -33.54
C SER A 738 -18.79 39.02 -33.49
N GLY A 739 -19.89 38.48 -32.94
CA GLY A 739 -21.29 38.69 -33.33
C GLY A 739 -21.57 37.89 -34.62
N TRP A 740 -22.51 36.95 -34.71
CA TRP A 740 -23.90 36.94 -34.20
C TRP A 740 -24.43 35.52 -33.94
N SER A 741 -25.59 35.41 -33.28
CA SER A 741 -26.38 34.17 -33.17
C SER A 741 -27.48 34.10 -34.24
N VAL A 742 -27.99 32.89 -34.55
CA VAL A 742 -29.43 32.56 -34.75
C VAL A 742 -29.59 31.05 -35.04
N SER A 743 -30.80 30.51 -34.88
CA SER A 743 -31.16 29.09 -35.11
C SER A 743 -32.31 28.96 -36.14
N PRO A 744 -33.24 27.98 -36.09
CA PRO A 744 -33.09 26.70 -36.78
C PRO A 744 -34.22 26.34 -37.77
N SER A 745 -33.92 25.43 -38.70
CA SER A 745 -34.91 24.63 -39.45
C SER A 745 -34.29 23.34 -40.00
N GLY A 746 -35.04 22.27 -40.31
CA GLY A 746 -36.44 22.02 -39.97
C GLY A 746 -37.28 21.30 -41.05
N SER A 747 -36.98 20.03 -41.38
CA SER A 747 -37.86 19.19 -42.21
C SER A 747 -37.55 17.69 -42.09
N ASP A 748 -38.57 16.85 -41.96
CA ASP A 748 -38.46 15.39 -42.09
C ASP A 748 -38.19 14.94 -43.54
N SER A 749 -37.53 13.79 -43.71
CA SER A 749 -38.04 12.74 -44.61
C SER A 749 -37.42 11.37 -44.35
N SER A 750 -38.23 10.35 -44.66
CA SER A 750 -38.04 8.90 -44.55
C SER A 750 -36.63 8.34 -44.85
N ILE A 751 -36.18 7.42 -43.99
CA ILE A 751 -35.14 6.44 -44.33
C ILE A 751 -35.72 5.41 -45.31
N SER A 752 -35.03 5.19 -46.43
CA SER A 752 -35.16 4.00 -47.28
C SER A 752 -33.80 3.36 -47.45
N ASP A 753 -33.68 2.06 -47.18
CA ASP A 753 -32.40 1.35 -47.20
C ASP A 753 -31.80 1.19 -48.61
N ASN A 754 -30.47 1.02 -48.61
CA ASN A 754 -29.67 0.26 -49.57
C ASN A 754 -29.28 0.91 -50.92
N GLU A 755 -28.19 1.69 -50.90
CA GLU A 755 -27.21 1.68 -52.01
C GLU A 755 -25.76 1.82 -51.50
N ARG A 756 -24.79 1.32 -52.29
CA ARG A 756 -23.33 1.24 -52.04
C ARG A 756 -22.63 2.52 -52.56
N SER A 757 -21.40 2.92 -52.18
CA SER A 757 -20.40 2.47 -51.19
C SER A 757 -19.38 3.61 -50.97
N PRO A 758 -18.71 3.73 -49.81
CA PRO A 758 -17.52 4.57 -49.65
C PRO A 758 -16.20 3.79 -49.87
N ASP A 759 -15.21 4.48 -50.44
CA ASP A 759 -13.75 4.30 -50.33
C ASP A 759 -13.17 2.86 -50.26
N GLN A 760 -13.16 2.18 -51.40
CA GLN A 760 -12.36 0.96 -51.59
C GLN A 760 -10.96 1.31 -52.12
N TYR A 761 -9.98 1.39 -51.23
CA TYR A 761 -8.57 1.64 -51.59
C TYR A 761 -8.02 0.57 -52.54
N PRO A 762 -7.23 0.96 -53.57
CA PRO A 762 -6.70 0.00 -54.54
C PRO A 762 -5.59 -0.86 -53.93
N ILE A 763 -5.75 -2.18 -54.04
CA ILE A 763 -4.77 -3.18 -53.60
C ILE A 763 -4.05 -3.76 -54.81
N GLU A 764 -2.73 -3.94 -54.71
CA GLU A 764 -1.94 -4.57 -55.76
C GLU A 764 -2.16 -6.09 -55.73
N CYS A 765 -2.06 -6.70 -54.54
CA CYS A 765 -2.31 -8.12 -54.32
C CYS A 765 -2.47 -8.45 -52.82
N LEU A 766 -2.83 -9.70 -52.52
CA LEU A 766 -2.72 -10.26 -51.18
C LEU A 766 -1.52 -11.22 -51.12
N LEU A 767 -0.72 -11.11 -50.06
CA LEU A 767 0.53 -11.85 -49.88
C LEU A 767 0.39 -13.03 -48.92
N ALA A 768 -0.49 -12.90 -47.91
CA ALA A 768 -0.69 -13.93 -46.90
C ALA A 768 -2.06 -13.84 -46.22
N MET A 769 -2.43 -14.89 -45.48
CA MET A 769 -3.57 -14.89 -44.57
C MET A 769 -3.21 -15.51 -43.22
N TRP A 770 -3.87 -15.05 -42.17
CA TRP A 770 -3.72 -15.54 -40.81
C TRP A 770 -5.07 -15.63 -40.10
N LYS A 771 -5.30 -16.71 -39.33
CA LYS A 771 -6.55 -16.90 -38.58
C LYS A 771 -6.30 -16.74 -37.08
N THR A 772 -6.98 -15.75 -36.49
CA THR A 772 -7.01 -15.52 -35.04
C THR A 772 -8.40 -15.83 -34.48
N GLN A 773 -8.59 -15.76 -33.15
CA GLN A 773 -9.81 -16.28 -32.50
C GLN A 773 -11.07 -15.46 -32.87
N GLY A 774 -11.73 -15.85 -33.96
CA GLY A 774 -12.97 -15.24 -34.47
C GLY A 774 -12.80 -14.40 -35.76
N THR A 775 -11.57 -14.21 -36.26
CA THR A 775 -11.29 -13.28 -37.37
C THR A 775 -10.22 -13.81 -38.32
N GLU A 776 -10.42 -13.67 -39.63
CA GLU A 776 -9.38 -13.82 -40.66
C GLU A 776 -8.76 -12.44 -40.97
N LEU A 777 -7.42 -12.42 -41.02
CA LEU A 777 -6.61 -11.27 -41.41
C LEU A 777 -5.84 -11.61 -42.69
N PHE A 778 -5.63 -10.62 -43.55
CA PHE A 778 -4.93 -10.72 -44.83
C PHE A 778 -3.80 -9.72 -44.87
N LEU A 779 -2.61 -10.15 -45.30
CA LEU A 779 -1.48 -9.27 -45.55
C LEU A 779 -1.67 -8.67 -46.94
N VAL A 780 -2.12 -7.43 -46.98
CA VAL A 780 -2.36 -6.66 -48.21
C VAL A 780 -1.04 -6.06 -48.68
N LYS A 781 -0.82 -6.04 -50.00
CA LYS A 781 0.13 -5.14 -50.66
C LYS A 781 -0.66 -4.04 -51.36
N TRP A 782 -0.38 -2.79 -51.03
CA TRP A 782 -1.00 -1.62 -51.64
C TRP A 782 -0.24 -1.22 -52.91
N GLU A 783 -0.87 -0.52 -53.86
CA GLU A 783 -0.21 -0.05 -55.09
C GLU A 783 1.02 0.86 -54.82
N GLY A 784 1.05 1.53 -53.66
CA GLY A 784 2.23 2.27 -53.16
C GLY A 784 3.39 1.39 -52.66
N GLY A 785 3.33 0.06 -52.81
CA GLY A 785 4.38 -0.89 -52.46
C GLY A 785 4.54 -1.19 -50.96
N SER A 786 3.70 -0.61 -50.10
CA SER A 786 3.63 -0.89 -48.66
C SER A 786 2.77 -2.12 -48.36
N THR A 787 2.90 -2.68 -47.15
CA THR A 787 2.07 -3.82 -46.70
C THR A 787 1.39 -3.57 -45.34
N SER A 788 0.17 -4.06 -45.13
CA SER A 788 -0.53 -4.01 -43.83
C SER A 788 -1.41 -5.24 -43.59
N TRP A 789 -1.82 -5.48 -42.34
CA TRP A 789 -2.73 -6.55 -41.96
C TRP A 789 -4.18 -6.05 -41.90
N GLU A 790 -4.98 -6.40 -42.90
CA GLU A 790 -6.38 -6.01 -42.99
C GLU A 790 -7.35 -7.15 -42.62
N PRO A 791 -8.49 -6.86 -41.98
CA PRO A 791 -9.56 -7.84 -41.75
C PRO A 791 -10.35 -8.12 -43.03
N GLU A 792 -10.98 -9.30 -43.12
CA GLU A 792 -11.80 -9.75 -44.26
C GLU A 792 -12.73 -8.66 -44.86
N ARG A 793 -13.44 -7.91 -44.02
CA ARG A 793 -14.34 -6.80 -44.44
C ARG A 793 -13.69 -5.61 -45.17
N ASN A 794 -12.36 -5.46 -45.09
CA ASN A 794 -11.61 -4.37 -45.71
C ASN A 794 -11.04 -4.78 -47.08
N VAL A 795 -11.24 -6.03 -47.53
CA VAL A 795 -10.54 -6.63 -48.67
C VAL A 795 -11.55 -7.20 -49.68
N PRO A 796 -11.36 -7.00 -51.01
CA PRO A 796 -12.27 -7.53 -52.03
C PRO A 796 -12.37 -9.07 -52.02
N ASP A 797 -13.60 -9.60 -52.03
CA ASP A 797 -13.90 -11.05 -52.02
C ASP A 797 -13.16 -11.81 -53.13
N GLN A 798 -13.00 -11.21 -54.31
CA GLN A 798 -12.30 -11.80 -55.46
C GLN A 798 -10.82 -12.07 -55.15
N SER A 799 -10.12 -11.11 -54.53
CA SER A 799 -8.72 -11.24 -54.14
C SER A 799 -8.54 -12.26 -53.01
N ILE A 800 -9.51 -12.32 -52.08
CA ILE A 800 -9.56 -13.35 -51.03
C ILE A 800 -9.74 -14.74 -51.63
N ALA A 801 -10.63 -14.91 -52.61
CA ALA A 801 -10.87 -16.17 -53.30
C ALA A 801 -9.64 -16.62 -54.11
N GLU A 802 -8.96 -15.70 -54.78
CA GLU A 802 -7.70 -15.98 -55.49
C GLU A 802 -6.59 -16.44 -54.54
N LEU A 803 -6.34 -15.71 -53.44
CA LEU A 803 -5.35 -16.13 -52.45
C LEU A 803 -5.71 -17.48 -51.82
N LYS A 804 -6.99 -17.71 -51.46
CA LYS A 804 -7.47 -18.99 -50.90
C LYS A 804 -7.33 -20.16 -51.90
N ARG A 805 -7.14 -19.91 -53.20
CA ARG A 805 -6.84 -20.93 -54.24
C ARG A 805 -5.36 -21.29 -54.35
N THR A 806 -4.44 -20.37 -54.06
CA THR A 806 -3.00 -20.52 -54.36
C THR A 806 -2.09 -20.61 -53.12
N TYR A 807 -2.51 -20.07 -51.98
CA TYR A 807 -1.67 -19.90 -50.78
C TYR A 807 -1.24 -21.21 -50.12
N ARG A 808 0.08 -21.45 -50.06
CA ARG A 808 0.70 -22.63 -49.41
C ARG A 808 1.37 -22.33 -48.06
N GLY A 809 1.25 -21.09 -47.57
CA GLY A 809 1.94 -20.56 -46.40
C GLY A 809 2.70 -19.26 -46.74
N PHE A 810 3.28 -18.61 -45.73
CA PHE A 810 4.08 -17.41 -45.95
C PHE A 810 5.27 -17.71 -46.89
N ARG A 811 5.38 -16.89 -47.94
CA ARG A 811 6.36 -17.00 -49.02
C ARG A 811 6.82 -15.62 -49.45
N ASP A 812 5.88 -14.84 -49.97
CA ASP A 812 6.13 -13.53 -50.58
C ASP A 812 5.91 -12.40 -49.56
N GLY A 813 6.59 -11.27 -49.76
CA GLY A 813 6.53 -10.13 -48.83
C GLY A 813 7.14 -10.38 -47.45
N ILE A 814 7.92 -11.46 -47.26
CA ILE A 814 8.59 -11.78 -46.00
C ILE A 814 10.09 -12.05 -46.14
N GLU A 815 10.83 -11.81 -45.06
CA GLU A 815 12.21 -12.27 -44.86
C GLU A 815 12.28 -13.20 -43.63
N ILE A 816 13.07 -14.28 -43.70
CA ILE A 816 13.27 -15.20 -42.57
C ILE A 816 14.52 -14.78 -41.78
N LEU A 817 14.31 -14.09 -40.66
CA LEU A 817 15.40 -13.57 -39.81
C LEU A 817 16.08 -14.64 -38.95
N HIS A 818 15.32 -15.63 -38.46
CA HIS A 818 15.85 -16.64 -37.54
C HIS A 818 15.00 -17.92 -37.52
N THR A 819 15.57 -19.03 -37.06
CA THR A 819 14.83 -20.28 -36.81
C THR A 819 15.15 -20.86 -35.43
N GLN A 820 14.14 -21.38 -34.73
CA GLN A 820 14.28 -21.93 -33.39
C GLN A 820 13.45 -23.21 -33.24
N VAL A 821 14.01 -24.26 -32.63
CA VAL A 821 13.26 -25.45 -32.26
C VAL A 821 12.54 -25.21 -30.93
N ARG A 822 11.21 -25.41 -30.89
CA ARG A 822 10.40 -25.37 -29.67
C ARG A 822 9.71 -26.73 -29.49
N GLY A 823 10.17 -27.50 -28.51
CA GLY A 823 9.74 -28.89 -28.32
C GLY A 823 10.18 -29.78 -29.50
N LYS A 824 9.22 -30.28 -30.28
CA LYS A 824 9.46 -31.09 -31.49
C LYS A 824 9.21 -30.35 -32.82
N ALA A 825 8.78 -29.08 -32.76
CA ALA A 825 8.45 -28.28 -33.93
C ALA A 825 9.54 -27.22 -34.21
N LEU A 826 9.83 -26.96 -35.48
CA LEU A 826 10.62 -25.82 -35.90
C LEU A 826 9.72 -24.58 -35.97
N TRP A 827 10.26 -23.43 -35.61
CA TRP A 827 9.63 -22.12 -35.69
C TRP A 827 10.55 -21.16 -36.44
N TYR A 828 9.94 -20.23 -37.17
CA TYR A 828 10.60 -19.24 -38.00
C TYR A 828 10.23 -17.84 -37.48
N LYS A 829 11.21 -16.95 -37.34
CA LYS A 829 10.95 -15.53 -37.16
C LYS A 829 10.90 -14.89 -38.55
N ILE A 830 9.73 -14.43 -38.95
CA ILE A 830 9.51 -13.71 -40.22
C ILE A 830 9.46 -12.21 -39.96
N LEU A 831 9.99 -11.42 -40.88
CA LEU A 831 9.86 -9.96 -40.97
C LEU A 831 8.96 -9.66 -42.17
N PHE A 832 7.99 -8.75 -42.03
CA PHE A 832 7.16 -8.29 -43.14
C PHE A 832 7.84 -7.14 -43.88
N LEU A 833 7.99 -7.28 -45.20
CA LEU A 833 8.66 -6.31 -46.06
C LEU A 833 7.73 -5.13 -46.35
N ASN A 834 8.30 -3.91 -46.34
CA ASN A 834 7.58 -2.64 -46.52
C ASN A 834 6.36 -2.45 -45.59
N PHE A 835 6.38 -3.09 -44.42
CA PHE A 835 5.24 -3.10 -43.49
C PHE A 835 4.96 -1.71 -42.89
N HIS A 836 3.71 -1.27 -43.04
CA HIS A 836 3.19 0.03 -42.64
C HIS A 836 2.12 -0.18 -41.55
N GLY A 837 2.59 -0.55 -40.36
CA GLY A 837 1.80 -0.78 -39.15
C GLY A 837 2.67 -0.60 -37.90
N ALA A 838 2.23 -1.09 -36.75
CA ALA A 838 3.02 -1.02 -35.52
C ALA A 838 4.31 -1.86 -35.64
N ASP A 839 5.44 -1.36 -35.13
CA ASP A 839 6.74 -2.06 -35.20
C ASP A 839 6.73 -3.41 -34.44
N GLU A 840 5.82 -3.61 -33.49
CA GLU A 840 5.64 -4.92 -32.82
C GLU A 840 5.02 -5.99 -33.73
N ASP A 841 4.16 -5.61 -34.67
CA ASP A 841 3.57 -6.53 -35.67
C ASP A 841 4.48 -6.77 -36.88
N ARG A 842 5.50 -5.92 -37.07
CA ARG A 842 6.44 -5.98 -38.19
C ARG A 842 7.23 -7.29 -38.27
N SER A 843 7.36 -8.05 -37.18
CA SER A 843 7.99 -9.37 -37.22
C SER A 843 7.37 -10.40 -36.28
N TRP A 844 6.95 -11.55 -36.80
CA TRP A 844 6.22 -12.59 -36.08
C TRP A 844 7.01 -13.90 -35.93
N TRP A 845 6.73 -14.66 -34.86
CA TRP A 845 7.20 -16.04 -34.69
C TRP A 845 6.12 -17.03 -35.14
N VAL A 846 6.33 -17.71 -36.25
CA VAL A 846 5.37 -18.65 -36.85
C VAL A 846 5.90 -20.09 -36.86
N PRO A 847 5.03 -21.12 -36.71
CA PRO A 847 5.46 -22.51 -36.77
C PRO A 847 5.74 -22.96 -38.21
N GLU A 848 6.62 -23.96 -38.39
CA GLU A 848 6.99 -24.57 -39.68
C GLU A 848 5.83 -24.90 -40.62
N LYS A 849 4.66 -25.27 -40.07
CA LYS A 849 3.43 -25.54 -40.84
C LYS A 849 2.80 -24.32 -41.54
N ALA A 850 3.21 -23.10 -41.19
CA ALA A 850 2.67 -21.85 -41.73
C ALA A 850 3.56 -21.21 -42.81
N ILE A 851 4.80 -21.70 -42.98
CA ILE A 851 5.74 -21.26 -44.02
C ILE A 851 5.52 -22.10 -45.29
N ASP A 852 5.60 -21.52 -46.49
CA ASP A 852 5.53 -22.29 -47.76
C ASP A 852 6.67 -23.34 -47.80
N PRO A 853 6.38 -24.61 -48.15
CA PRO A 853 7.39 -25.67 -48.29
C PRO A 853 8.66 -25.29 -49.08
N GLU A 854 8.58 -24.43 -50.09
CA GLU A 854 9.71 -24.05 -50.95
C GLU A 854 10.75 -23.16 -50.22
N VAL A 855 10.33 -22.35 -49.23
CA VAL A 855 11.22 -21.46 -48.46
C VAL A 855 11.65 -22.07 -47.10
N ARG A 856 11.31 -23.34 -46.83
CA ARG A 856 11.72 -24.02 -45.60
C ARG A 856 13.16 -24.53 -45.70
N ILE A 857 14.02 -24.03 -44.80
CA ILE A 857 15.39 -24.55 -44.60
C ILE A 857 15.38 -26.08 -44.39
N LYS A 858 16.13 -26.82 -45.20
CA LYS A 858 16.26 -28.28 -45.11
C LYS A 858 16.98 -28.67 -43.81
N ARG A 859 16.45 -29.68 -43.10
CA ARG A 859 16.99 -30.12 -41.81
C ARG A 859 18.26 -30.98 -41.99
N GLU A 860 19.40 -30.54 -41.47
CA GLU A 860 20.59 -31.40 -41.33
C GLU A 860 20.34 -32.55 -40.34
N THR A 861 20.31 -33.79 -40.82
CA THR A 861 20.21 -34.99 -39.98
C THR A 861 21.57 -35.40 -39.39
N LYS A 862 22.06 -34.64 -38.40
CA LYS A 862 23.26 -34.99 -37.64
C LYS A 862 23.05 -36.27 -36.80
N ASN A 863 23.45 -37.41 -37.37
CA ASN A 863 23.41 -38.74 -36.77
C ASN A 863 24.20 -38.80 -35.43
N LYS A 864 23.49 -38.72 -34.30
CA LYS A 864 24.10 -38.90 -32.97
C LYS A 864 24.44 -40.37 -32.71
N ARG A 865 25.70 -40.74 -32.96
CA ARG A 865 26.31 -41.99 -32.46
C ARG A 865 26.07 -42.11 -30.94
N ARG A 866 25.39 -43.16 -30.50
CA ARG A 866 25.32 -43.55 -29.09
C ARG A 866 26.71 -44.00 -28.62
N ARG A 867 27.36 -43.23 -27.73
CA ARG A 867 28.40 -43.78 -26.83
C ARG A 867 27.74 -44.15 -25.50
N ARG A 868 27.80 -45.44 -25.14
CA ARG A 868 27.62 -45.88 -23.76
C ARG A 868 28.79 -45.35 -22.92
N LYS A 869 28.56 -45.05 -21.64
CA LYS A 869 29.62 -45.13 -20.62
C LYS A 869 29.44 -46.46 -19.87
N HIS A 870 30.54 -47.16 -19.67
CA HIS A 870 30.74 -48.02 -18.50
C HIS A 870 31.35 -47.17 -17.38
N SER A 871 31.32 -47.70 -16.14
CA SER A 871 31.83 -47.10 -14.90
C SER A 871 31.40 -45.64 -14.69
#